data_AF-A0A558CYC2-F1
#
_entry.id   AF-A0A558CYC2-F1
#
_cell.length_a   1.000
_cell.length_b   1.000
_cell.length_c   1.000
_cell.angle_alpha   90.00
_cell.angle_beta   90.00
_cell.angle_gamma   90.00
#
_symmetry.space_group_name_H-M   'P 1'
#
loop_
_entity.id
_entity.type
_entity.pdbx_description
1 polymer ?
#
loop_
_entity_poly.entity_id
_entity_poly.type
_entity_poly.pdbx_seq_one_letter_code
_entity_poly.pdbx_strand_id
1 'polypeptide(L)'
;MSRARWTAMLFAFVVALLGFAVPAAHAGDTPQWHRLTPPLSTPWTADVSPSNALPEYPRPQLTRQKWQNLNGVWEFAKAGPGDAAPVGRALPERILVPYPVESALSGIMRHETQMWYRRGFQVPRDWRIGRGQRLLLHFQAVDYEATVIVNGRTVAHHTGGYDSFTVDVTDALTTGRDQELIVGVTDPNDQGGQPLGKQRSPGDGIFYTPTSGIWQTVWMEPVTPAHIDRLDIVPDVASGSVTVTAQVGGPVRQHVEVIARDHGTVVGHAGGDANQPLKLGIRNPHLWSPDDPFLYDLQVRLSGGDEAGSYFGLRSIGVGRTADGRERMLLNGKFVMQIGPLDQGFWPDGIYTAPTDAALKSDLEQEKALGFNMVRKHIKVEPDRWYYYADKLGLMVWQDMPAMKDDVEPGPAARVNFESELHRMIDQHRSFPSIVTWVPFNEGWGDYEVGRIADEVKAWDPSRLVDAESGVNCCRSEPDSGRGDLYDDHTYTGPGSPVQSGTRAAVDGEYGGLGLKVDGHQFDPSGSFAYEMEPDSATLTRRYAELQQRLKLVAQRCGVSAGVYTQTTDVEKEVNGFLTYDRQVKKMDFAAVRAANLDVINGVTGAAHAGPVVASGTPGIDGIAAYPFDENAGTVAKDVVGGHDATLVGGASWTAGESGSALATNGSGQFADTGAALLDTEGSYSVAAWVKFTAPGDGFQTVVSQDGGDHSAFYLQYSGADHRLAFSVVGARALAPAAPEANRWYHLVGVRDAVSGTLKLYVDGQLAATRSVCLGEAATGHTVIGRGQYGGNPVDYVDGAVDQVHLYDRALSDAEVSTLYSSGR
;
A
#
# COMPACT_ATOMS: atom_id res chain seq x y z
N MET A 1 -81.07 -47.89 31.72
CA MET A 1 -82.45 -47.51 31.35
C MET A 1 -82.40 -46.38 30.32
N SER A 2 -82.49 -46.74 29.02
CA SER A 2 -83.44 -46.24 28.00
C SER A 2 -83.42 -44.73 27.71
N ARG A 3 -82.84 -44.26 26.59
CA ARG A 3 -83.48 -44.02 25.27
C ARG A 3 -84.71 -43.08 25.35
N ALA A 4 -84.61 -41.80 24.98
CA ALA A 4 -84.65 -41.20 23.62
C ALA A 4 -86.06 -40.81 23.17
N ARG A 5 -86.26 -39.55 22.75
CA ARG A 5 -87.35 -39.02 21.89
C ARG A 5 -87.00 -37.59 21.42
N TRP A 6 -87.21 -37.05 20.21
CA TRP A 6 -87.64 -37.47 18.86
C TRP A 6 -87.19 -36.36 17.87
N THR A 7 -87.13 -36.69 16.59
CA THR A 7 -86.59 -35.95 15.44
C THR A 7 -87.67 -35.23 14.60
N ALA A 8 -87.26 -34.11 13.98
CA ALA A 8 -87.36 -33.75 12.55
C ALA A 8 -88.58 -33.05 11.91
N MET A 9 -88.18 -32.28 10.86
CA MET A 9 -88.85 -31.79 9.65
C MET A 9 -89.62 -30.46 9.71
N LEU A 10 -89.65 -29.56 8.70
CA LEU A 10 -88.96 -29.27 7.41
C LEU A 10 -89.86 -28.20 6.74
N PHE A 11 -89.32 -27.13 6.12
CA PHE A 11 -89.62 -26.64 4.75
C PHE A 11 -89.16 -25.19 4.50
N ALA A 12 -88.70 -24.99 3.27
CA ALA A 12 -88.01 -23.82 2.72
C ALA A 12 -88.95 -22.78 2.05
N PHE A 13 -88.52 -21.52 1.91
CA PHE A 13 -88.36 -20.86 0.59
C PHE A 13 -87.62 -19.50 0.67
N VAL A 14 -87.08 -19.14 -0.49
CA VAL A 14 -86.03 -18.17 -0.87
C VAL A 14 -86.52 -16.72 -1.02
N VAL A 15 -85.68 -15.72 -0.68
CA VAL A 15 -85.54 -14.45 -1.44
C VAL A 15 -84.07 -14.01 -1.45
N ALA A 16 -83.57 -13.69 -2.65
CA ALA A 16 -82.23 -13.22 -2.97
C ALA A 16 -82.01 -11.74 -2.60
N LEU A 17 -80.78 -11.39 -2.20
CA LEU A 17 -80.25 -10.03 -2.25
C LEU A 17 -78.78 -10.07 -2.69
N LEU A 18 -78.49 -9.19 -3.63
CA LEU A 18 -77.31 -9.12 -4.48
C LEU A 18 -76.00 -9.00 -3.71
N GLY A 19 -74.99 -9.75 -4.14
CA GLY A 19 -73.62 -9.64 -3.68
C GLY A 19 -72.93 -8.40 -4.23
N PHE A 20 -72.44 -7.55 -3.32
CA PHE A 20 -71.24 -6.76 -3.57
C PHE A 20 -70.08 -7.54 -2.94
N ALA A 21 -69.33 -8.26 -3.77
CA ALA A 21 -68.02 -8.77 -3.37
C ALA A 21 -67.09 -7.56 -3.24
N VAL A 22 -66.78 -7.15 -2.01
CA VAL A 22 -65.58 -6.36 -1.75
C VAL A 22 -64.40 -7.28 -2.08
N PRO A 23 -63.53 -6.93 -3.04
CA PRO A 23 -62.36 -7.77 -3.29
C PRO A 23 -61.53 -7.76 -2.00
N ALA A 24 -61.26 -8.94 -1.45
CA ALA A 24 -60.23 -9.10 -0.47
C ALA A 24 -58.93 -8.59 -1.11
N ALA A 25 -58.45 -7.42 -0.65
CA ALA A 25 -57.14 -6.94 -0.98
C ALA A 25 -56.18 -8.09 -0.68
N HIS A 26 -55.48 -8.57 -1.72
CA HIS A 26 -54.40 -9.50 -1.54
C HIS A 26 -53.43 -8.86 -0.54
N ALA A 27 -53.11 -9.56 0.55
CA ALA A 27 -51.94 -9.22 1.33
C ALA A 27 -50.76 -9.39 0.38
N GLY A 28 -50.34 -8.28 -0.26
CA GLY A 28 -49.15 -8.28 -1.08
C GLY A 28 -47.98 -8.66 -0.18
N ASP A 29 -47.17 -9.61 -0.63
CA ASP A 29 -45.98 -10.03 0.09
C ASP A 29 -45.16 -8.79 0.48
N THR A 30 -44.92 -8.60 1.77
CA THR A 30 -44.05 -7.52 2.23
C THR A 30 -42.66 -7.80 1.65
N PRO A 31 -42.03 -6.84 0.93
CA PRO A 31 -40.71 -7.05 0.35
C PRO A 31 -39.75 -7.58 1.41
N GLN A 32 -39.13 -8.73 1.12
CA GLN A 32 -38.13 -9.35 1.97
C GLN A 32 -36.75 -9.15 1.35
N TRP A 33 -35.75 -9.00 2.20
CA TRP A 33 -34.37 -9.06 1.76
C TRP A 33 -34.00 -10.50 1.42
N HIS A 34 -33.24 -10.67 0.34
CA HIS A 34 -32.59 -11.92 -0.01
C HIS A 34 -31.16 -11.63 -0.46
N ARG A 35 -30.19 -12.36 0.07
CA ARG A 35 -28.80 -12.32 -0.42
C ARG A 35 -28.78 -12.72 -1.90
N LEU A 36 -28.09 -11.94 -2.72
CA LEU A 36 -27.85 -12.29 -4.13
C LEU A 36 -26.62 -13.21 -4.25
N THR A 37 -26.44 -13.83 -5.41
CA THR A 37 -25.29 -14.70 -5.65
C THR A 37 -24.06 -13.84 -5.94
N PRO A 38 -23.00 -13.87 -5.10
CA PRO A 38 -21.77 -13.16 -5.41
C PRO A 38 -20.99 -13.87 -6.54
N PRO A 39 -20.08 -13.16 -7.23
CA PRO A 39 -19.19 -13.77 -8.21
C PRO A 39 -18.34 -14.90 -7.62
N LEU A 40 -17.89 -14.73 -6.38
CA LEU A 40 -17.26 -15.78 -5.56
C LEU A 40 -17.79 -15.70 -4.12
N SER A 41 -17.89 -16.84 -3.44
CA SER A 41 -18.30 -16.89 -2.03
C SER A 41 -17.10 -17.15 -1.13
N THR A 42 -17.00 -16.42 -0.04
CA THR A 42 -16.03 -16.66 1.03
C THR A 42 -16.56 -17.74 2.00
N PRO A 43 -15.71 -18.30 2.88
CA PRO A 43 -16.16 -19.19 3.95
C PRO A 43 -17.24 -18.58 4.86
N TRP A 44 -17.33 -17.24 4.93
CA TRP A 44 -18.25 -16.52 5.82
C TRP A 44 -19.51 -16.01 5.11
N THR A 45 -19.61 -16.12 3.78
CA THR A 45 -20.78 -15.62 3.02
C THR A 45 -22.08 -16.16 3.59
N ALA A 46 -22.11 -17.45 3.93
CA ALA A 46 -23.29 -18.14 4.43
C ALA A 46 -23.71 -17.70 5.84
N ASP A 47 -22.78 -17.14 6.63
CA ASP A 47 -23.01 -16.72 8.00
C ASP A 47 -23.72 -15.37 8.09
N VAL A 48 -23.78 -14.62 6.99
CA VAL A 48 -24.45 -13.32 6.93
C VAL A 48 -25.97 -13.47 6.90
N SER A 49 -26.64 -12.80 7.84
CA SER A 49 -28.09 -12.72 7.92
C SER A 49 -28.58 -11.34 8.39
N PRO A 50 -29.88 -11.04 8.22
CA PRO A 50 -30.51 -9.84 8.78
C PRO A 50 -30.34 -9.63 10.29
N SER A 51 -30.07 -10.70 11.04
CA SER A 51 -30.02 -10.68 12.51
C SER A 51 -28.62 -10.59 13.11
N ASN A 52 -27.57 -10.68 12.28
CA ASN A 52 -26.18 -10.70 12.71
C ASN A 52 -25.25 -9.95 11.75
N ALA A 53 -25.74 -8.93 11.05
CA ALA A 53 -24.90 -8.07 10.22
C ALA A 53 -23.98 -7.21 11.12
N LEU A 54 -22.74 -7.66 11.31
CA LEU A 54 -21.69 -7.01 12.11
C LEU A 54 -22.22 -6.51 13.48
N PRO A 55 -22.62 -7.42 14.40
CA PRO A 55 -23.29 -7.09 15.65
C PRO A 55 -22.34 -6.53 16.73
N GLU A 56 -21.03 -6.53 16.49
CA GLU A 56 -20.03 -6.09 17.45
C GLU A 56 -20.08 -4.58 17.68
N TYR A 57 -19.61 -4.13 18.84
CA TYR A 57 -19.50 -2.70 19.10
C TYR A 57 -18.41 -2.08 18.20
N PRO A 58 -18.73 -1.01 17.44
CA PRO A 58 -17.87 -0.54 16.36
C PRO A 58 -16.71 0.35 16.83
N ARG A 59 -16.72 0.90 18.06
CA ARG A 59 -15.71 1.88 18.54
C ARG A 59 -14.83 1.36 19.69
N PRO A 60 -13.88 0.45 19.45
CA PRO A 60 -13.00 -0.10 20.49
C PRO A 60 -12.14 0.97 21.20
N GLN A 61 -11.85 2.11 20.56
CA GLN A 61 -11.12 3.24 21.15
C GLN A 61 -11.99 4.16 22.04
N LEU A 62 -13.32 4.02 22.00
CA LEU A 62 -14.25 4.73 22.87
C LEU A 62 -15.49 3.87 23.14
N THR A 63 -15.38 2.98 24.13
CA THR A 63 -16.42 2.02 24.49
C THR A 63 -17.44 2.56 25.48
N ARG A 64 -18.71 2.27 25.19
CA ARG A 64 -19.85 2.57 26.04
C ARG A 64 -20.69 1.33 26.29
N GLN A 65 -21.25 1.21 27.49
CA GLN A 65 -22.08 0.05 27.85
C GLN A 65 -23.46 0.09 27.20
N LYS A 66 -24.05 1.28 27.08
CA LYS A 66 -25.38 1.47 26.49
C LYS A 66 -25.20 1.92 25.05
N TRP A 67 -25.66 1.08 24.14
CA TRP A 67 -25.70 1.36 22.72
C TRP A 67 -26.68 0.39 22.05
N GLN A 68 -27.06 0.67 20.81
CA GLN A 68 -27.87 -0.25 20.01
C GLN A 68 -27.43 -0.21 18.55
N ASN A 69 -27.09 -1.39 18.03
CA ASN A 69 -26.76 -1.57 16.62
C ASN A 69 -27.99 -1.30 15.74
N LEU A 70 -27.79 -0.54 14.65
CA LEU A 70 -28.79 -0.21 13.65
C LEU A 70 -28.51 -0.83 12.27
N ASN A 71 -27.58 -1.78 12.17
CA ASN A 71 -27.45 -2.69 11.04
C ASN A 71 -28.68 -3.60 10.90
N GLY A 72 -28.70 -4.38 9.82
CA GLY A 72 -29.81 -5.26 9.45
C GLY A 72 -30.57 -4.72 8.24
N VAL A 73 -31.78 -5.21 8.03
CA VAL A 73 -32.56 -4.84 6.82
C VAL A 73 -33.15 -3.44 6.97
N TRP A 74 -32.95 -2.62 5.93
CA TRP A 74 -33.55 -1.30 5.74
C TRP A 74 -34.40 -1.34 4.46
N GLU A 75 -35.35 -0.40 4.35
CA GLU A 75 -36.04 -0.16 3.09
C GLU A 75 -35.14 0.69 2.17
N PHE A 76 -35.20 0.42 0.87
CA PHE A 76 -34.32 1.04 -0.13
C PHE A 76 -35.10 1.47 -1.38
N ALA A 77 -34.63 2.56 -2.00
CA ALA A 77 -35.06 2.98 -3.33
C ALA A 77 -33.94 3.76 -4.04
N LYS A 78 -33.86 3.63 -5.36
CA LYS A 78 -33.23 4.63 -6.22
C LYS A 78 -33.88 6.01 -6.00
N ALA A 79 -33.07 7.06 -6.04
CA ALA A 79 -33.52 8.44 -6.09
C ALA A 79 -33.10 9.12 -7.41
N GLY A 80 -33.78 10.20 -7.76
CA GLY A 80 -33.41 11.12 -8.83
C GLY A 80 -33.03 12.51 -8.30
N PRO A 81 -32.28 13.30 -9.10
CA PRO A 81 -31.90 14.66 -8.73
C PRO A 81 -33.11 15.52 -8.36
N GLY A 82 -33.11 16.06 -7.14
CA GLY A 82 -34.17 16.92 -6.63
C GLY A 82 -35.42 16.20 -6.09
N ASP A 83 -35.41 14.88 -6.01
CA ASP A 83 -36.48 14.12 -5.36
C ASP A 83 -36.63 14.54 -3.90
N ALA A 84 -37.89 14.70 -3.46
CA ALA A 84 -38.18 14.96 -2.07
C ALA A 84 -37.92 13.72 -1.22
N ALA A 85 -37.40 13.92 0.00
CA ALA A 85 -37.20 12.83 0.94
C ALA A 85 -38.51 12.05 1.19
N PRO A 86 -38.47 10.71 1.24
CA PRO A 86 -39.66 9.84 1.34
C PRO A 86 -40.23 9.78 2.77
N VAL A 87 -40.42 10.93 3.41
CA VAL A 87 -40.91 11.04 4.80
C VAL A 87 -42.28 10.39 4.95
N GLY A 88 -42.39 9.43 5.87
CA GLY A 88 -43.61 8.66 6.11
C GLY A 88 -44.05 7.75 4.95
N ARG A 89 -43.20 7.51 3.95
CA ARG A 89 -43.50 6.65 2.79
C ARG A 89 -42.60 5.42 2.80
N ALA A 90 -43.21 4.23 2.68
CA ALA A 90 -42.45 2.99 2.56
C ALA A 90 -41.70 2.94 1.23
N LEU A 91 -40.47 2.39 1.25
CA LEU A 91 -39.69 2.16 0.04
C LEU A 91 -39.88 0.73 -0.48
N PRO A 92 -39.81 0.51 -1.81
CA PRO A 92 -40.21 -0.73 -2.45
C PRO A 92 -39.21 -1.89 -2.25
N GLU A 93 -37.94 -1.61 -1.98
CA GLU A 93 -36.88 -2.63 -1.92
C GLU A 93 -36.33 -2.80 -0.51
N ARG A 94 -35.46 -3.81 -0.32
CA ARG A 94 -34.81 -4.11 0.96
C ARG A 94 -33.31 -4.29 0.77
N ILE A 95 -32.55 -3.60 1.60
CA ILE A 95 -31.08 -3.64 1.61
C ILE A 95 -30.59 -4.08 2.99
N LEU A 96 -29.55 -4.92 3.04
CA LEU A 96 -28.88 -5.29 4.28
C LEU A 96 -27.73 -4.32 4.56
N VAL A 97 -27.92 -3.45 5.55
CA VAL A 97 -26.89 -2.52 6.04
C VAL A 97 -25.98 -3.28 7.02
N PRO A 98 -24.64 -3.14 6.93
CA PRO A 98 -23.93 -2.08 6.22
C PRO A 98 -23.18 -2.57 4.98
N TYR A 99 -23.79 -3.40 4.13
CA TYR A 99 -23.11 -3.85 2.92
C TYR A 99 -23.38 -2.88 1.75
N PRO A 100 -22.37 -2.54 0.93
CA PRO A 100 -22.48 -1.66 -0.24
C PRO A 100 -23.63 -2.01 -1.16
N VAL A 101 -24.24 -1.01 -1.81
CA VAL A 101 -25.34 -1.24 -2.76
C VAL A 101 -24.94 -2.25 -3.85
N GLU A 102 -23.71 -2.16 -4.32
CA GLU A 102 -23.13 -3.00 -5.37
C GLU A 102 -22.77 -4.43 -4.90
N SER A 103 -22.72 -4.67 -3.59
CA SER A 103 -22.39 -5.99 -3.04
C SER A 103 -23.54 -6.99 -3.16
N ALA A 104 -23.22 -8.28 -3.25
CA ALA A 104 -24.23 -9.34 -3.23
C ALA A 104 -24.86 -9.51 -1.84
N LEU A 105 -24.09 -9.22 -0.78
CA LEU A 105 -24.55 -9.27 0.62
C LEU A 105 -25.61 -8.21 0.94
N SER A 106 -25.60 -7.06 0.25
CA SER A 106 -26.65 -6.04 0.44
C SER A 106 -28.02 -6.49 -0.08
N GLY A 107 -28.04 -7.42 -1.04
CA GLY A 107 -29.25 -7.86 -1.72
C GLY A 107 -29.68 -6.98 -2.90
N ILE A 108 -28.87 -5.97 -3.27
CA ILE A 108 -29.18 -5.02 -4.35
C ILE A 108 -28.32 -5.26 -5.60
N MET A 109 -27.00 -5.34 -5.45
CA MET A 109 -26.00 -5.68 -6.49
C MET A 109 -26.15 -4.90 -7.80
N ARG A 110 -26.33 -3.59 -7.70
CA ARG A 110 -26.34 -2.66 -8.85
C ARG A 110 -25.89 -1.27 -8.41
N HIS A 111 -25.43 -0.45 -9.34
CA HIS A 111 -25.06 0.93 -9.03
C HIS A 111 -26.27 1.87 -9.04
N GLU A 112 -26.32 2.78 -8.06
CA GLU A 112 -27.23 3.92 -8.04
C GLU A 112 -26.47 5.18 -7.64
N THR A 113 -26.51 6.23 -8.48
CA THR A 113 -25.84 7.50 -8.15
C THR A 113 -26.52 8.25 -7.01
N GLN A 114 -27.83 8.09 -6.86
CA GLN A 114 -28.62 8.69 -5.78
C GLN A 114 -29.60 7.67 -5.26
N MET A 115 -29.75 7.62 -3.94
CA MET A 115 -30.55 6.58 -3.28
C MET A 115 -31.10 7.05 -1.94
N TRP A 116 -32.20 6.43 -1.53
CA TRP A 116 -32.82 6.60 -0.22
C TRP A 116 -32.78 5.29 0.56
N TYR A 117 -32.33 5.39 1.80
CA TYR A 117 -32.47 4.37 2.83
C TYR A 117 -33.54 4.81 3.82
N ARG A 118 -34.35 3.88 4.31
CA ARG A 118 -35.34 4.14 5.36
C ARG A 118 -35.39 3.00 6.38
N ARG A 119 -35.44 3.36 7.66
CA ARG A 119 -35.56 2.43 8.79
C ARG A 119 -36.44 3.02 9.89
N GLY A 120 -37.27 2.17 10.49
CA GLY A 120 -37.88 2.45 11.79
C GLY A 120 -36.96 2.02 12.93
N PHE A 121 -36.86 2.81 14.00
CA PHE A 121 -36.14 2.42 15.22
C PHE A 121 -36.91 2.80 16.48
N GLN A 122 -36.58 2.16 17.60
CA GLN A 122 -37.18 2.46 18.91
C GLN A 122 -36.09 2.79 19.90
N VAL A 123 -36.24 3.92 20.60
CA VAL A 123 -35.33 4.33 21.67
C VAL A 123 -35.68 3.58 22.96
N PRO A 124 -34.74 2.86 23.60
CA PRO A 124 -34.99 2.19 24.87
C PRO A 124 -35.45 3.16 25.96
N ARG A 125 -36.49 2.78 26.70
CA ARG A 125 -37.16 3.67 27.68
C ARG A 125 -36.26 4.08 28.84
N ASP A 126 -35.39 3.17 29.26
CA ASP A 126 -34.45 3.35 30.36
C ASP A 126 -33.26 4.26 29.99
N TRP A 127 -33.12 4.63 28.71
CA TRP A 127 -32.14 5.62 28.27
C TRP A 127 -32.55 7.06 28.59
N ARG A 128 -33.84 7.30 28.88
CA ARG A 128 -34.35 8.61 29.37
C ARG A 128 -33.96 9.81 28.49
N ILE A 129 -33.90 9.61 27.17
CA ILE A 129 -33.59 10.67 26.20
C ILE A 129 -34.54 11.87 26.35
N GLY A 130 -33.99 13.08 26.26
CA GLY A 130 -34.72 14.33 26.51
C GLY A 130 -34.95 14.64 28.00
N ARG A 131 -34.50 13.78 28.91
CA ARG A 131 -34.60 13.96 30.38
C ARG A 131 -33.23 13.81 31.05
N GLY A 132 -32.29 14.68 30.66
CA GLY A 132 -30.91 14.64 31.14
C GLY A 132 -30.01 13.67 30.38
N GLN A 133 -30.47 13.15 29.23
CA GLN A 133 -29.71 12.36 28.28
C GLN A 133 -30.03 12.85 26.86
N ARG A 134 -29.04 12.75 25.97
CA ARG A 134 -29.11 13.05 24.55
C ARG A 134 -28.91 11.74 23.77
N LEU A 135 -29.44 11.66 22.56
CA LEU A 135 -29.29 10.50 21.69
C LEU A 135 -28.42 10.88 20.50
N LEU A 136 -27.32 10.16 20.36
CA LEU A 136 -26.45 10.25 19.20
C LEU A 136 -26.78 9.11 18.24
N LEU A 137 -26.84 9.42 16.94
CA LEU A 137 -26.70 8.45 15.86
C LEU A 137 -25.29 8.53 15.33
N HIS A 138 -24.71 7.38 15.03
CA HIS A 138 -23.37 7.29 14.47
C HIS A 138 -23.40 6.50 13.17
N PHE A 139 -22.62 6.97 12.21
CA PHE A 139 -22.36 6.32 10.94
C PHE A 139 -20.84 6.15 10.84
N GLN A 140 -20.36 4.92 10.72
CA GLN A 140 -18.92 4.70 10.67
C GLN A 140 -18.34 5.06 9.30
N ALA A 141 -19.10 4.86 8.21
CA ALA A 141 -18.82 5.39 6.88
C ALA A 141 -20.06 5.30 5.98
N VAL A 142 -20.24 6.30 5.11
CA VAL A 142 -21.28 6.34 4.07
C VAL A 142 -20.66 6.92 2.81
N ASP A 143 -20.57 6.14 1.72
CA ASP A 143 -19.98 6.61 0.48
C ASP A 143 -21.09 7.19 -0.44
N TYR A 144 -21.12 8.47 -0.79
CA TYR A 144 -20.14 9.51 -0.48
C TYR A 144 -20.73 10.74 0.23
N GLU A 145 -21.84 11.30 -0.28
CA GLU A 145 -22.54 12.42 0.36
C GLU A 145 -23.81 11.94 1.05
N ALA A 146 -23.92 12.14 2.36
CA ALA A 146 -25.06 11.68 3.16
C ALA A 146 -25.91 12.85 3.68
N THR A 147 -27.23 12.72 3.57
CA THR A 147 -28.22 13.58 4.25
C THR A 147 -29.05 12.75 5.21
N VAL A 148 -28.94 13.03 6.51
CA VAL A 148 -29.64 12.29 7.56
C VAL A 148 -30.90 13.03 7.99
N ILE A 149 -32.03 12.32 7.97
CA ILE A 149 -33.36 12.87 8.28
C ILE A 149 -34.00 11.99 9.36
N VAL A 150 -34.42 12.60 10.46
CA VAL A 150 -35.14 11.92 11.55
C VAL A 150 -36.52 12.54 11.70
N ASN A 151 -37.56 11.71 11.58
CA ASN A 151 -38.98 12.14 11.65
C ASN A 151 -39.30 13.36 10.78
N GLY A 152 -38.80 13.37 9.55
CA GLY A 152 -39.00 14.46 8.59
C GLY A 152 -38.17 15.73 8.83
N ARG A 153 -37.25 15.73 9.80
CA ARG A 153 -36.30 16.83 10.03
C ARG A 153 -34.90 16.41 9.57
N THR A 154 -34.30 17.18 8.68
CA THR A 154 -32.87 17.03 8.35
C THR A 154 -32.04 17.40 9.58
N VAL A 155 -31.21 16.47 10.03
CA VAL A 155 -30.38 16.60 11.23
C VAL A 155 -28.89 16.70 10.92
N ALA A 156 -28.44 16.23 9.75
CA ALA A 156 -27.06 16.37 9.31
C ALA A 156 -26.90 16.25 7.80
N HIS A 157 -25.80 16.84 7.33
CA HIS A 157 -25.17 16.55 6.04
C HIS A 157 -23.73 16.13 6.30
N HIS A 158 -23.22 15.18 5.54
CA HIS A 158 -21.84 14.71 5.59
C HIS A 158 -21.32 14.46 4.17
N THR A 159 -20.03 14.72 3.97
CA THR A 159 -19.29 14.50 2.73
C THR A 159 -17.96 13.85 3.11
N GLY A 160 -17.75 12.61 2.67
CA GLY A 160 -16.61 11.78 3.04
C GLY A 160 -16.97 10.30 2.99
N GLY A 161 -16.22 9.51 2.23
CA GLY A 161 -16.55 8.10 1.96
C GLY A 161 -15.98 7.13 2.99
N TYR A 162 -14.98 7.55 3.75
CA TYR A 162 -14.12 6.66 4.55
C TYR A 162 -13.99 7.09 6.01
N ASP A 163 -14.66 8.17 6.41
CA ASP A 163 -14.61 8.70 7.77
C ASP A 163 -15.97 8.64 8.47
N SER A 164 -15.90 8.53 9.80
CA SER A 164 -17.10 8.44 10.63
C SER A 164 -17.67 9.81 10.97
N PHE A 165 -19.00 9.87 11.14
CA PHE A 165 -19.66 11.07 11.64
C PHE A 165 -20.77 10.73 12.63
N THR A 166 -21.04 11.68 13.52
CA THR A 166 -21.99 11.54 14.62
C THR A 166 -22.99 12.69 14.59
N VAL A 167 -24.25 12.39 14.87
CA VAL A 167 -25.36 13.35 14.80
C VAL A 167 -26.18 13.26 16.08
N ASP A 168 -26.40 14.39 16.72
CA ASP A 168 -27.34 14.48 17.82
C ASP A 168 -28.78 14.62 17.30
N VAL A 169 -29.60 13.60 17.57
CA VAL A 169 -30.97 13.53 17.05
C VAL A 169 -32.02 13.80 18.12
N THR A 170 -31.60 14.17 19.33
CA THR A 170 -32.47 14.33 20.50
C THR A 170 -33.69 15.21 20.20
N ASP A 171 -33.45 16.36 19.58
CA ASP A 171 -34.48 17.37 19.32
C ASP A 171 -35.33 17.06 18.08
N ALA A 172 -34.95 16.04 17.29
CA ALA A 172 -35.73 15.54 16.15
C ALA A 172 -36.68 14.38 16.54
N LEU A 173 -36.54 13.81 17.74
CA LEU A 173 -37.40 12.73 18.21
C LEU A 173 -38.85 13.18 18.42
N THR A 174 -39.79 12.30 18.09
CA THR A 174 -41.21 12.50 18.42
C THR A 174 -41.54 11.84 19.76
N THR A 175 -42.72 12.16 20.32
CA THR A 175 -43.20 11.56 21.57
C THR A 175 -43.60 10.08 21.44
N GLY A 176 -43.73 9.57 20.22
CA GLY A 176 -43.99 8.17 19.92
C GLY A 176 -42.80 7.27 20.29
N ARG A 177 -43.01 5.95 20.31
CA ARG A 177 -41.88 5.00 20.47
C ARG A 177 -41.15 4.78 19.17
N ASP A 178 -41.90 4.68 18.08
CA ASP A 178 -41.37 4.45 16.75
C ASP A 178 -40.86 5.76 16.18
N GLN A 179 -39.61 5.75 15.77
CA GLN A 179 -38.92 6.87 15.14
C GLN A 179 -38.57 6.46 13.71
N GLU A 180 -38.59 7.41 12.80
CA GLU A 180 -38.20 7.21 11.41
C GLU A 180 -36.80 7.79 11.18
N LEU A 181 -35.92 6.98 10.58
CA LEU A 181 -34.63 7.37 10.07
C LEU A 181 -34.63 7.21 8.55
N ILE A 182 -34.29 8.28 7.84
CA ILE A 182 -34.06 8.30 6.40
C ILE A 182 -32.64 8.81 6.15
N VAL A 183 -31.93 8.16 5.24
CA VAL A 183 -30.61 8.61 4.78
C VAL A 183 -30.66 8.72 3.27
N GLY A 184 -30.44 9.92 2.75
CA GLY A 184 -30.20 10.15 1.33
C GLY A 184 -28.71 10.06 1.06
N VAL A 185 -28.32 9.31 0.04
CA VAL A 185 -26.92 9.18 -0.36
C VAL A 185 -26.76 9.55 -1.83
N THR A 186 -25.76 10.38 -2.12
CA THR A 186 -25.30 10.67 -3.48
C THR A 186 -23.86 10.21 -3.63
N ASP A 187 -23.59 9.41 -4.65
CA ASP A 187 -22.25 8.96 -5.00
C ASP A 187 -22.08 8.91 -6.52
N PRO A 188 -21.34 9.85 -7.13
CA PRO A 188 -21.04 9.83 -8.56
C PRO A 188 -19.97 8.80 -8.96
N ASN A 189 -19.40 8.04 -8.01
CA ASN A 189 -18.20 7.20 -8.20
C ASN A 189 -17.08 8.00 -8.89
N ASP A 190 -16.37 7.36 -9.83
CA ASP A 190 -15.26 7.91 -10.60
C ASP A 190 -15.63 9.03 -11.59
N GLN A 191 -16.90 9.42 -11.64
CA GLN A 191 -17.37 10.62 -12.35
C GLN A 191 -17.33 11.88 -11.47
N GLY A 192 -17.11 11.74 -10.16
CA GLY A 192 -16.90 12.84 -9.24
C GLY A 192 -15.42 13.21 -9.06
N GLY A 193 -15.15 14.01 -8.03
CA GLY A 193 -13.80 14.47 -7.66
C GLY A 193 -13.42 14.10 -6.22
N GLN A 194 -14.10 13.13 -5.63
CA GLN A 194 -13.88 12.66 -4.27
C GLN A 194 -12.66 11.73 -4.18
N PRO A 195 -12.06 11.55 -2.98
CA PRO A 195 -11.17 10.42 -2.72
C PRO A 195 -11.93 9.11 -2.90
N LEU A 196 -11.35 8.16 -3.64
CA LEU A 196 -12.05 6.95 -4.05
C LEU A 196 -11.17 5.69 -4.01
N GLY A 197 -9.89 5.79 -3.65
CA GLY A 197 -9.00 4.63 -3.62
C GLY A 197 -8.94 3.95 -4.98
N LYS A 198 -9.12 2.62 -5.04
CA LYS A 198 -9.18 1.82 -6.28
C LYS A 198 -10.57 1.63 -6.89
N GLN A 199 -11.61 2.25 -6.35
CA GLN A 199 -12.97 2.14 -6.90
C GLN A 199 -13.04 2.75 -8.30
N ARG A 200 -13.25 2.01 -9.38
CA ARG A 200 -13.49 2.61 -10.72
C ARG A 200 -14.51 1.80 -11.50
N SER A 201 -15.15 2.43 -12.47
CA SER A 201 -15.96 1.71 -13.46
C SER A 201 -15.14 0.54 -14.01
N PRO A 202 -15.62 -0.72 -13.89
CA PRO A 202 -14.79 -1.88 -14.16
C PRO A 202 -14.20 -1.85 -15.57
N GLY A 203 -12.86 -1.79 -15.64
CA GLY A 203 -12.06 -1.78 -16.86
C GLY A 203 -10.97 -2.86 -16.81
N ASP A 204 -9.94 -2.75 -17.66
CA ASP A 204 -8.76 -3.60 -17.57
C ASP A 204 -7.74 -3.05 -16.55
N GLY A 205 -7.05 -3.95 -15.83
CA GLY A 205 -5.95 -3.58 -14.93
C GLY A 205 -6.29 -3.67 -13.44
N ILE A 206 -5.88 -2.64 -12.70
CA ILE A 206 -5.70 -2.64 -11.23
C ILE A 206 -6.81 -1.94 -10.45
N PHE A 207 -7.95 -1.64 -11.08
CA PHE A 207 -9.09 -0.97 -10.43
C PHE A 207 -10.27 -1.93 -10.28
N TYR A 208 -11.08 -1.69 -9.24
CA TYR A 208 -12.07 -2.66 -8.76
C TYR A 208 -13.48 -2.09 -8.68
N THR A 209 -14.45 -2.98 -8.46
CA THR A 209 -15.88 -2.66 -8.35
C THR A 209 -16.13 -1.48 -7.39
N PRO A 210 -16.81 -0.41 -7.85
CA PRO A 210 -17.18 0.72 -7.00
C PRO A 210 -18.17 0.33 -5.91
N THR A 211 -18.14 1.07 -4.81
CA THR A 211 -18.97 0.94 -3.62
C THR A 211 -19.66 2.26 -3.35
N SER A 212 -20.98 2.21 -3.18
CA SER A 212 -21.76 3.35 -2.72
C SER A 212 -22.64 2.96 -1.52
N GLY A 213 -23.13 3.98 -0.82
CA GLY A 213 -24.09 3.83 0.27
C GLY A 213 -23.44 3.60 1.63
N ILE A 214 -24.26 3.08 2.55
CA ILE A 214 -23.83 2.80 3.93
C ILE A 214 -23.03 1.50 3.94
N TRP A 215 -21.70 1.61 4.01
CA TRP A 215 -20.80 0.45 3.93
C TRP A 215 -20.10 0.08 5.25
N GLN A 216 -20.28 0.88 6.31
CA GLN A 216 -19.88 0.51 7.66
C GLN A 216 -21.01 0.74 8.69
N THR A 217 -20.80 0.26 9.91
CA THR A 217 -21.86 0.09 10.92
C THR A 217 -22.59 1.40 11.25
N VAL A 218 -23.91 1.30 11.44
CA VAL A 218 -24.76 2.38 11.96
C VAL A 218 -25.25 1.97 13.35
N TRP A 219 -25.22 2.88 14.32
CA TRP A 219 -25.70 2.58 15.68
C TRP A 219 -26.13 3.85 16.42
N MET A 220 -26.69 3.68 17.62
CA MET A 220 -27.11 4.79 18.48
C MET A 220 -26.69 4.63 19.93
N GLU A 221 -26.43 5.76 20.60
CA GLU A 221 -25.91 5.81 21.97
C GLU A 221 -26.62 6.90 22.80
N PRO A 222 -27.02 6.61 24.04
CA PRO A 222 -27.40 7.64 24.98
C PRO A 222 -26.16 8.25 25.62
N VAL A 223 -26.11 9.58 25.67
CA VAL A 223 -25.03 10.33 26.30
C VAL A 223 -25.57 11.40 27.25
N THR A 224 -24.77 11.81 28.23
CA THR A 224 -25.07 13.01 29.03
C THR A 224 -24.95 14.29 28.19
N PRO A 225 -25.56 15.42 28.60
CA PRO A 225 -25.43 16.68 27.87
C PRO A 225 -23.99 17.14 27.64
N ALA A 226 -23.09 16.91 28.59
CA ALA A 226 -21.65 16.99 28.38
C ALA A 226 -21.10 15.57 28.27
N HIS A 227 -20.43 15.23 27.17
CA HIS A 227 -20.02 13.86 26.87
C HIS A 227 -18.70 13.81 26.09
N ILE A 228 -18.01 12.67 26.19
CA ILE A 228 -16.76 12.40 25.50
C ILE A 228 -17.07 12.02 24.05
N ASP A 229 -16.66 12.87 23.11
CA ASP A 229 -16.82 12.64 21.67
C ASP A 229 -15.67 11.79 21.13
N ARG A 230 -14.44 12.09 21.58
CA ARG A 230 -13.20 11.47 21.11
C ARG A 230 -12.13 11.46 22.21
N LEU A 231 -11.24 10.48 22.15
CA LEU A 231 -10.02 10.43 22.96
C LEU A 231 -8.81 10.50 22.03
N ASP A 232 -7.99 11.54 22.19
CA ASP A 232 -6.68 11.62 21.55
C ASP A 232 -5.63 11.09 22.53
N ILE A 233 -5.00 9.96 22.20
CA ILE A 233 -4.08 9.23 23.08
C ILE A 233 -2.70 9.16 22.43
N VAL A 234 -1.72 9.86 23.01
CA VAL A 234 -0.37 9.99 22.44
C VAL A 234 0.68 9.47 23.44
N PRO A 235 1.36 8.34 23.16
CA PRO A 235 2.38 7.78 24.05
C PRO A 235 3.67 8.61 24.04
N ASP A 236 4.32 8.73 25.20
CA ASP A 236 5.67 9.28 25.38
C ASP A 236 6.52 8.27 26.15
N VAL A 237 7.24 7.44 25.39
CA VAL A 237 8.11 6.38 25.93
C VAL A 237 9.25 6.97 26.76
N ALA A 238 9.81 8.11 26.36
CA ALA A 238 10.97 8.69 27.04
C ALA A 238 10.65 9.11 28.48
N SER A 239 9.43 9.59 28.73
CA SER A 239 8.97 9.92 30.08
C SER A 239 8.14 8.83 30.77
N GLY A 240 7.93 7.67 30.12
CA GLY A 240 7.12 6.57 30.66
C GLY A 240 5.68 6.98 30.91
N SER A 241 5.08 7.75 29.99
CA SER A 241 3.74 8.30 30.17
C SER A 241 2.94 8.29 28.87
N VAL A 242 1.66 8.59 28.97
CA VAL A 242 0.76 8.82 27.84
C VAL A 242 0.05 10.16 28.05
N THR A 243 -0.11 10.94 27.00
CA THR A 243 -0.94 12.14 27.03
C THR A 243 -2.33 11.79 26.53
N VAL A 244 -3.35 12.06 27.33
CA VAL A 244 -4.75 11.82 26.98
C VAL A 244 -5.48 13.15 26.92
N THR A 245 -6.09 13.46 25.78
CA THR A 245 -6.99 14.60 25.62
C THR A 245 -8.40 14.05 25.36
N ALA A 246 -9.31 14.28 26.29
CA ALA A 246 -10.73 13.98 26.09
C ALA A 246 -11.40 15.17 25.42
N GLN A 247 -11.82 14.98 24.16
CA GLN A 247 -12.64 15.94 23.43
C GLN A 247 -14.08 15.81 23.92
N VAL A 248 -14.64 16.90 24.45
CA VAL A 248 -15.94 16.90 25.11
C VAL A 248 -16.91 17.82 24.39
N GLY A 249 -18.02 17.26 23.92
CA GLY A 249 -19.15 17.97 23.35
C GLY A 249 -20.12 18.50 24.41
N GLY A 250 -20.91 19.52 24.04
CA GLY A 250 -21.92 20.14 24.90
C GLY A 250 -21.40 21.23 25.86
N PRO A 251 -22.27 21.78 26.74
CA PRO A 251 -21.90 22.91 27.60
C PRO A 251 -21.11 22.52 28.87
N VAL A 252 -20.33 23.50 29.35
CA VAL A 252 -19.65 23.65 30.67
C VAL A 252 -18.26 23.01 30.82
N ARG A 253 -17.36 23.74 31.52
CA ARG A 253 -16.08 23.25 32.06
C ARG A 253 -16.29 21.93 32.83
N GLN A 254 -15.85 20.81 32.24
CA GLN A 254 -15.86 19.51 32.88
C GLN A 254 -14.47 19.19 33.45
N HIS A 255 -14.45 18.52 34.60
CA HIS A 255 -13.25 17.83 35.05
C HIS A 255 -13.25 16.41 34.47
N VAL A 256 -12.09 15.97 33.99
CA VAL A 256 -11.83 14.64 33.44
C VAL A 256 -10.94 13.89 34.42
N GLU A 257 -11.32 12.65 34.73
CA GLU A 257 -10.47 11.68 35.41
C GLU A 257 -10.07 10.59 34.41
N VAL A 258 -8.79 10.25 34.38
CA VAL A 258 -8.21 9.22 33.50
C VAL A 258 -7.48 8.18 34.34
N ILE A 259 -7.82 6.91 34.16
CA ILE A 259 -7.28 5.78 34.92
C ILE A 259 -6.77 4.71 33.96
N ALA A 260 -5.48 4.38 34.04
CA ALA A 260 -4.87 3.29 33.29
C ALA A 260 -4.72 2.03 34.15
N ARG A 261 -4.98 0.87 33.56
CA ARG A 261 -4.85 -0.43 34.22
C ARG A 261 -4.03 -1.44 33.41
N ASP A 262 -3.26 -2.23 34.14
CA ASP A 262 -2.62 -3.45 33.68
C ASP A 262 -3.35 -4.64 34.31
N HIS A 263 -4.05 -5.43 33.49
CA HIS A 263 -4.86 -6.58 33.92
C HIS A 263 -5.71 -6.31 35.18
N GLY A 264 -6.39 -5.15 35.21
CA GLY A 264 -7.23 -4.69 36.32
C GLY A 264 -6.53 -3.88 37.42
N THR A 265 -5.20 -3.92 37.51
CA THR A 265 -4.41 -3.17 38.50
C THR A 265 -4.18 -1.73 38.05
N VAL A 266 -4.45 -0.72 38.89
CA VAL A 266 -4.18 0.70 38.54
C VAL A 266 -2.68 0.94 38.44
N VAL A 267 -2.21 1.36 37.28
CA VAL A 267 -0.80 1.71 37.00
C VAL A 267 -0.58 3.19 36.71
N GLY A 268 -1.65 3.93 36.41
CA GLY A 268 -1.62 5.38 36.21
C GLY A 268 -2.95 6.03 36.58
N HIS A 269 -2.87 7.27 37.05
CA HIS A 269 -4.02 8.13 37.35
C HIS A 269 -3.67 9.59 37.02
N ALA A 270 -4.58 10.31 36.38
CA ALA A 270 -4.47 11.74 36.11
C ALA A 270 -5.87 12.38 36.10
N GLY A 271 -5.91 13.70 36.32
CA GLY A 271 -7.15 14.46 36.16
C GLY A 271 -6.88 15.93 35.87
N GLY A 272 -7.83 16.58 35.21
CA GLY A 272 -7.74 17.98 34.81
C GLY A 272 -8.97 18.45 34.06
N ASP A 273 -8.87 19.58 33.38
CA ASP A 273 -10.00 20.12 32.62
C ASP A 273 -10.18 19.37 31.29
N ALA A 274 -11.43 19.24 30.84
CA ALA A 274 -11.74 18.70 29.51
C ALA A 274 -11.13 19.54 28.38
N ASN A 275 -10.89 18.90 27.23
CA ASN A 275 -10.23 19.50 26.07
C ASN A 275 -8.80 20.02 26.36
N GLN A 276 -8.19 19.63 27.47
CA GLN A 276 -6.79 19.91 27.79
C GLN A 276 -5.99 18.59 27.81
N PRO A 277 -4.71 18.62 27.40
CA PRO A 277 -3.85 17.44 27.46
C PRO A 277 -3.56 17.06 28.91
N LEU A 278 -3.87 15.81 29.28
CA LEU A 278 -3.60 15.24 30.60
C LEU A 278 -2.45 14.26 30.52
N LYS A 279 -1.35 14.57 31.20
CA LYS A 279 -0.18 13.68 31.27
C LYS A 279 -0.41 12.58 32.30
N LEU A 280 -0.52 11.33 31.85
CA LEU A 280 -0.73 10.14 32.65
C LEU A 280 0.57 9.33 32.75
N GLY A 281 1.27 9.45 33.89
CA GLY A 281 2.46 8.65 34.17
C GLY A 281 2.12 7.18 34.42
N ILE A 282 2.86 6.26 33.81
CA ILE A 282 2.66 4.82 33.93
C ILE A 282 3.77 4.21 34.78
N ARG A 283 3.40 3.54 35.87
CA ARG A 283 4.36 2.81 36.72
C ARG A 283 4.85 1.58 35.99
N ASN A 284 6.18 1.39 35.91
CA ASN A 284 6.83 0.26 35.25
C ASN A 284 6.31 0.01 33.82
N PRO A 285 6.52 0.96 32.89
CA PRO A 285 5.93 0.89 31.57
C PRO A 285 6.40 -0.35 30.80
N HIS A 286 5.46 -1.20 30.42
CA HIS A 286 5.55 -2.23 29.39
C HIS A 286 5.24 -1.62 28.02
N LEU A 287 6.16 -1.76 27.07
CA LEU A 287 6.04 -1.19 25.72
C LEU A 287 5.30 -2.13 24.76
N TRP A 288 4.52 -1.56 23.85
CA TRP A 288 3.93 -2.27 22.73
C TRP A 288 4.98 -2.49 21.62
N SER A 289 4.99 -3.68 21.03
CA SER A 289 5.75 -4.04 19.84
C SER A 289 5.07 -5.18 19.07
N PRO A 290 5.48 -5.49 17.83
CA PRO A 290 4.95 -6.64 17.11
C PRO A 290 5.10 -7.99 17.83
N ASP A 291 6.17 -8.18 18.58
CA ASP A 291 6.43 -9.44 19.30
C ASP A 291 5.79 -9.47 20.69
N ASP A 292 5.45 -8.30 21.23
CA ASP A 292 4.87 -8.11 22.55
C ASP A 292 3.83 -6.98 22.49
N PRO A 293 2.62 -7.25 21.96
CA PRO A 293 1.59 -6.23 21.71
C PRO A 293 0.83 -5.86 22.98
N PHE A 294 1.54 -5.38 23.99
CA PHE A 294 0.98 -5.04 25.29
C PHE A 294 0.04 -3.83 25.20
N LEU A 295 -1.19 -3.98 25.72
CA LEU A 295 -2.22 -2.93 25.76
C LEU A 295 -2.70 -2.74 27.21
N TYR A 296 -2.80 -1.48 27.64
CA TYR A 296 -3.40 -1.08 28.90
C TYR A 296 -4.88 -0.79 28.71
N ASP A 297 -5.71 -1.11 29.69
CA ASP A 297 -7.08 -0.62 29.74
C ASP A 297 -7.08 0.84 30.18
N LEU A 298 -7.91 1.67 29.54
CA LEU A 298 -8.10 3.07 29.88
C LEU A 298 -9.55 3.32 30.27
N GLN A 299 -9.78 4.03 31.37
CA GLN A 299 -11.09 4.50 31.78
C GLN A 299 -11.06 6.02 31.89
N VAL A 300 -12.04 6.67 31.27
CA VAL A 300 -12.18 8.14 31.27
C VAL A 300 -13.55 8.50 31.81
N ARG A 301 -13.59 9.42 32.77
CA ARG A 301 -14.82 9.89 33.43
C ARG A 301 -14.91 11.40 33.41
N LEU A 302 -16.11 11.92 33.15
CA LEU A 302 -16.43 13.33 33.30
C LEU A 302 -17.15 13.60 34.62
N SER A 303 -16.90 14.76 35.23
CA SER A 303 -17.66 15.24 36.39
C SER A 303 -19.17 15.35 36.14
N GLY A 304 -19.57 15.51 34.88
CA GLY A 304 -20.97 15.54 34.42
C GLY A 304 -21.65 14.17 34.37
N GLY A 305 -20.91 13.10 34.70
CA GLY A 305 -21.43 11.74 34.81
C GLY A 305 -21.23 10.87 33.56
N ASP A 306 -20.58 11.37 32.52
CA ASP A 306 -20.21 10.55 31.36
C ASP A 306 -19.03 9.64 31.69
N GLU A 307 -19.02 8.43 31.13
CA GLU A 307 -17.94 7.46 31.29
C GLU A 307 -17.73 6.67 30.00
N ALA A 308 -16.46 6.54 29.61
CA ALA A 308 -16.04 5.75 28.47
C ALA A 308 -14.84 4.85 28.84
N GLY A 309 -14.81 3.65 28.25
CA GLY A 309 -13.63 2.78 28.26
C GLY A 309 -12.82 2.94 26.98
N SER A 310 -11.54 2.63 27.02
CA SER A 310 -10.64 2.64 25.87
C SER A 310 -9.42 1.76 26.18
N TYR A 311 -8.41 1.76 25.33
CA TYR A 311 -7.14 1.09 25.56
C TYR A 311 -6.00 1.86 24.89
N PHE A 312 -4.76 1.58 25.27
CA PHE A 312 -3.59 2.17 24.60
C PHE A 312 -2.36 1.26 24.69
N GLY A 313 -1.45 1.40 23.74
CA GLY A 313 -0.10 0.83 23.77
C GLY A 313 0.95 1.92 23.97
N LEU A 314 2.00 1.65 24.73
CA LEU A 314 3.14 2.55 24.87
C LEU A 314 4.21 2.20 23.83
N ARG A 315 4.36 3.03 22.79
CA ARG A 315 5.42 2.86 21.78
C ARG A 315 5.83 4.18 21.16
N SER A 316 7.09 4.28 20.74
CA SER A 316 7.60 5.41 19.96
C SER A 316 8.03 4.94 18.58
N ILE A 317 7.79 5.74 17.54
CA ILE A 317 8.30 5.53 16.19
C ILE A 317 9.08 6.79 15.76
N GLY A 318 10.15 6.62 14.99
CA GLY A 318 10.92 7.73 14.45
C GLY A 318 11.99 7.28 13.47
N VAL A 319 12.68 8.22 12.82
CA VAL A 319 13.88 7.93 12.03
C VAL A 319 15.10 8.21 12.90
N GLY A 320 16.12 7.35 12.79
CA GLY A 320 17.40 7.62 13.39
C GLY A 320 18.53 6.78 12.83
N ARG A 321 19.75 7.29 13.00
CA ARG A 321 20.96 6.66 12.50
C ARG A 321 21.32 5.40 13.29
N THR A 322 21.50 4.30 12.59
CA THR A 322 21.92 3.00 13.16
C THR A 322 23.42 2.76 13.02
N ALA A 323 23.90 1.63 13.56
CA ALA A 323 25.32 1.29 13.60
C ALA A 323 25.94 1.00 12.21
N ASP A 324 25.10 0.70 11.21
CA ASP A 324 25.48 0.64 9.79
C ASP A 324 25.67 2.01 9.12
N GLY A 325 25.49 3.11 9.87
CA GLY A 325 25.70 4.48 9.40
C GLY A 325 24.52 5.08 8.63
N ARG A 326 23.39 4.38 8.52
CA ARG A 326 22.22 4.77 7.73
C ARG A 326 21.08 5.27 8.61
N GLU A 327 20.24 6.15 8.09
CA GLU A 327 19.00 6.52 8.77
C GLU A 327 17.97 5.40 8.54
N ARG A 328 17.37 4.92 9.63
CA ARG A 328 16.43 3.80 9.63
C ARG A 328 15.17 4.14 10.39
N MET A 329 14.09 3.42 10.09
CA MET A 329 12.88 3.43 10.91
C MET A 329 13.13 2.72 12.24
N LEU A 330 12.90 3.42 13.36
CA LEU A 330 13.12 2.93 14.71
C LEU A 330 11.79 2.78 15.45
N LEU A 331 11.54 1.59 16.00
CA LEU A 331 10.49 1.32 16.97
C LEU A 331 11.11 1.25 18.36
N ASN A 332 10.60 2.03 19.31
CA ASN A 332 11.11 2.08 20.69
C ASN A 332 12.64 2.34 20.76
N GLY A 333 13.14 3.17 19.84
CA GLY A 333 14.57 3.52 19.72
C GLY A 333 15.46 2.43 19.11
N LYS A 334 14.88 1.36 18.56
CA LYS A 334 15.60 0.24 17.95
C LYS A 334 15.13 0.02 16.51
N PHE A 335 16.06 -0.36 15.64
CA PHE A 335 15.69 -0.77 14.29
C PHE A 335 14.88 -2.06 14.31
N VAL A 336 13.81 -2.07 13.53
CA VAL A 336 13.01 -3.25 13.23
C VAL A 336 12.74 -3.21 11.74
N MET A 337 13.23 -4.21 11.00
CA MET A 337 12.88 -4.36 9.60
C MET A 337 11.37 -4.62 9.51
N GLN A 338 10.65 -3.73 8.81
CA GLN A 338 9.21 -3.87 8.64
C GLN A 338 8.93 -4.66 7.36
N ILE A 339 8.22 -5.78 7.47
CA ILE A 339 7.74 -6.50 6.30
C ILE A 339 6.26 -6.76 6.46
N GLY A 340 5.54 -6.48 5.38
CA GLY A 340 4.09 -6.60 5.36
C GLY A 340 3.57 -6.82 3.95
N PRO A 341 2.34 -7.30 3.80
CA PRO A 341 1.67 -7.27 2.53
C PRO A 341 0.99 -5.91 2.29
N LEU A 342 0.73 -5.64 1.02
CA LEU A 342 -0.25 -4.65 0.60
C LEU A 342 -1.66 -5.23 0.78
N ASP A 343 -2.48 -4.59 1.60
CA ASP A 343 -3.85 -5.02 1.86
C ASP A 343 -4.87 -4.06 1.23
N GLN A 344 -5.49 -4.52 0.13
CA GLN A 344 -6.53 -3.80 -0.60
C GLN A 344 -7.86 -3.69 0.18
N GLY A 345 -8.13 -4.64 1.09
CA GLY A 345 -9.38 -4.68 1.86
C GLY A 345 -10.66 -4.98 1.06
N PHE A 346 -10.55 -5.66 -0.09
CA PHE A 346 -11.72 -6.04 -0.90
C PHE A 346 -12.20 -7.47 -0.63
N TRP A 347 -13.51 -7.69 -0.80
CA TRP A 347 -14.23 -8.95 -0.58
C TRP A 347 -15.13 -9.29 -1.78
N PRO A 348 -15.14 -10.51 -2.32
CA PRO A 348 -15.92 -10.83 -3.52
C PRO A 348 -17.44 -10.82 -3.30
N ASP A 349 -17.89 -10.92 -2.06
CA ASP A 349 -19.29 -10.94 -1.65
C ASP A 349 -19.76 -9.60 -1.04
N GLY A 350 -18.88 -8.91 -0.30
CA GLY A 350 -19.16 -7.65 0.40
C GLY A 350 -18.49 -6.40 -0.17
N ILE A 351 -17.61 -6.53 -1.18
CA ILE A 351 -16.77 -5.48 -1.78
C ILE A 351 -15.91 -4.78 -0.72
N TYR A 352 -16.38 -3.72 -0.09
CA TYR A 352 -15.66 -3.03 0.98
C TYR A 352 -15.90 -3.58 2.38
N THR A 353 -17.01 -4.28 2.58
CA THR A 353 -17.43 -4.72 3.91
C THR A 353 -17.14 -6.19 4.05
N ALA A 354 -16.26 -6.55 5.01
CA ALA A 354 -16.04 -7.94 5.35
C ALA A 354 -17.37 -8.62 5.75
N PRO A 355 -17.63 -9.87 5.33
CA PRO A 355 -18.89 -10.56 5.63
C PRO A 355 -19.17 -10.71 7.12
N THR A 356 -18.13 -10.88 7.94
CA THR A 356 -18.25 -10.94 9.39
C THR A 356 -17.02 -10.31 10.02
N ASP A 357 -17.11 -9.99 11.30
CA ASP A 357 -15.95 -9.55 12.08
C ASP A 357 -14.87 -10.64 12.18
N ALA A 358 -15.26 -11.92 12.15
CA ALA A 358 -14.32 -13.03 12.09
C ALA A 358 -13.58 -13.08 10.75
N ALA A 359 -14.23 -12.74 9.64
CA ALA A 359 -13.60 -12.60 8.33
C ALA A 359 -12.59 -11.44 8.34
N LEU A 360 -12.99 -10.27 8.86
CA LEU A 360 -12.12 -9.10 9.00
C LEU A 360 -10.85 -9.43 9.79
N LYS A 361 -11.00 -10.19 10.89
CA LYS A 361 -9.90 -10.65 11.72
C LYS A 361 -9.01 -11.69 11.02
N SER A 362 -9.57 -12.56 10.18
CA SER A 362 -8.84 -13.71 9.64
C SER A 362 -7.69 -13.31 8.74
N ASP A 363 -7.86 -12.22 7.96
CA ASP A 363 -6.79 -11.73 7.09
C ASP A 363 -5.59 -11.31 7.94
N LEU A 364 -5.78 -10.48 8.98
CA LEU A 364 -4.72 -10.08 9.92
C LEU A 364 -4.08 -11.26 10.68
N GLU A 365 -4.89 -12.24 11.12
CA GLU A 365 -4.36 -13.46 11.75
C GLU A 365 -3.48 -14.25 10.78
N GLN A 366 -3.87 -14.34 9.51
CA GLN A 366 -3.12 -15.04 8.49
C GLN A 366 -1.83 -14.31 8.15
N GLU A 367 -1.85 -12.98 8.05
CA GLU A 367 -0.65 -12.16 7.85
C GLU A 367 0.36 -12.34 8.98
N LYS A 368 -0.09 -12.29 10.24
CA LYS A 368 0.75 -12.57 11.40
C LYS A 368 1.30 -14.00 11.37
N ALA A 369 0.49 -14.97 10.98
CA ALA A 369 0.91 -16.37 10.86
C ALA A 369 1.93 -16.59 9.72
N LEU A 370 1.89 -15.79 8.66
CA LEU A 370 2.89 -15.75 7.59
C LEU A 370 4.20 -15.05 8.01
N GLY A 371 4.32 -14.62 9.26
CA GLY A 371 5.55 -14.03 9.79
C GLY A 371 5.72 -12.55 9.47
N PHE A 372 4.68 -11.87 8.97
CA PHE A 372 4.69 -10.42 8.83
C PHE A 372 4.59 -9.73 10.19
N ASN A 373 5.20 -8.55 10.29
CA ASN A 373 5.14 -7.69 11.48
C ASN A 373 4.48 -6.34 11.18
N MET A 374 4.10 -6.11 9.92
CA MET A 374 3.47 -4.90 9.41
C MET A 374 2.42 -5.29 8.36
N VAL A 375 1.44 -4.41 8.13
CA VAL A 375 0.51 -4.43 6.99
C VAL A 375 0.32 -3.00 6.50
N ARG A 376 0.32 -2.79 5.18
CA ARG A 376 0.00 -1.50 4.58
C ARG A 376 -1.44 -1.54 4.09
N LYS A 377 -2.31 -0.77 4.73
CA LYS A 377 -3.70 -0.62 4.32
C LYS A 377 -3.75 0.35 3.15
N HIS A 378 -3.85 -0.20 1.94
CA HIS A 378 -3.65 0.53 0.70
C HIS A 378 -4.88 1.33 0.32
N ILE A 379 -4.72 2.65 0.23
CA ILE A 379 -5.67 3.68 -0.21
C ILE A 379 -7.15 3.41 0.15
N LYS A 380 -7.38 2.93 1.38
CA LYS A 380 -8.68 2.61 1.99
C LYS A 380 -8.57 2.83 3.50
N VAL A 381 -9.67 3.12 4.18
CA VAL A 381 -9.75 3.14 5.65
C VAL A 381 -10.70 2.03 6.11
N GLU A 382 -10.26 1.13 6.97
CA GLU A 382 -11.12 0.04 7.48
C GLU A 382 -11.97 0.50 8.68
N PRO A 383 -12.99 -0.27 9.11
CA PRO A 383 -13.63 -0.03 10.40
C PRO A 383 -12.61 -0.11 11.55
N ASP A 384 -12.80 0.66 12.63
CA ASP A 384 -11.97 0.67 13.85
C ASP A 384 -11.61 -0.73 14.38
N ARG A 385 -12.50 -1.70 14.15
CA ARG A 385 -12.31 -3.10 14.56
C ARG A 385 -11.12 -3.76 13.90
N TRP A 386 -10.78 -3.39 12.66
CA TRP A 386 -9.59 -3.88 11.96
C TRP A 386 -8.31 -3.41 12.68
N TYR A 387 -8.22 -2.11 13.02
CA TYR A 387 -7.08 -1.58 13.76
C TYR A 387 -6.99 -2.15 15.19
N TYR A 388 -8.13 -2.39 15.84
CA TYR A 388 -8.16 -3.09 17.13
C TYR A 388 -7.55 -4.49 17.06
N TYR A 389 -7.80 -5.23 15.97
CA TYR A 389 -7.16 -6.51 15.76
C TYR A 389 -5.67 -6.38 15.45
N ALA A 390 -5.26 -5.41 14.65
CA ALA A 390 -3.83 -5.13 14.40
C ALA A 390 -3.08 -4.80 15.71
N ASP A 391 -3.68 -3.99 16.57
CA ASP A 391 -3.13 -3.65 17.89
C ASP A 391 -2.95 -4.88 18.78
N LYS A 392 -3.96 -5.76 18.80
CA LYS A 392 -3.99 -7.00 19.62
C LYS A 392 -3.01 -8.05 19.10
N LEU A 393 -2.87 -8.17 17.79
CA LEU A 393 -2.01 -9.16 17.13
C LEU A 393 -0.55 -8.74 17.08
N GLY A 394 -0.26 -7.45 17.27
CA GLY A 394 1.09 -6.91 17.10
C GLY A 394 1.47 -6.83 15.62
N LEU A 395 0.65 -6.12 14.84
CA LEU A 395 0.96 -5.73 13.47
C LEU A 395 1.09 -4.20 13.44
N MET A 396 2.20 -3.71 12.91
CA MET A 396 2.33 -2.30 12.57
C MET A 396 1.48 -1.99 11.34
N VAL A 397 0.91 -0.79 11.27
CA VAL A 397 0.04 -0.36 10.19
C VAL A 397 0.63 0.87 9.53
N TRP A 398 0.78 0.81 8.21
CA TRP A 398 0.89 1.99 7.37
C TRP A 398 -0.50 2.29 6.86
N GLN A 399 -1.02 3.48 7.18
CA GLN A 399 -2.36 3.87 6.83
C GLN A 399 -2.31 4.90 5.70
N ASP A 400 -2.79 4.48 4.55
CA ASP A 400 -2.92 5.34 3.38
C ASP A 400 -4.21 6.17 3.44
N MET A 401 -4.13 7.40 2.94
CA MET A 401 -5.31 8.14 2.55
C MET A 401 -5.87 7.56 1.24
N PRO A 402 -7.20 7.38 1.10
CA PRO A 402 -7.78 7.00 -0.19
C PRO A 402 -7.36 7.97 -1.30
N ALA A 403 -6.80 7.42 -2.38
CA ALA A 403 -6.33 8.22 -3.51
C ALA A 403 -7.51 8.87 -4.25
N MET A 404 -7.27 10.03 -4.86
CA MET A 404 -8.16 10.60 -5.86
C MET A 404 -7.95 9.89 -7.21
N LYS A 405 -8.59 10.40 -8.27
CA LYS A 405 -8.49 9.79 -9.60
C LYS A 405 -7.06 9.92 -10.14
N ASP A 406 -6.53 8.86 -10.73
CA ASP A 406 -5.13 8.78 -11.17
C ASP A 406 -4.86 9.62 -12.44
N ASP A 407 -5.89 9.89 -13.24
CA ASP A 407 -5.77 10.55 -14.54
C ASP A 407 -6.26 12.01 -14.57
N VAL A 408 -6.58 12.59 -13.43
CA VAL A 408 -7.14 13.95 -13.32
C VAL A 408 -6.42 14.75 -12.25
N GLU A 409 -5.92 15.93 -12.63
CA GLU A 409 -5.44 16.90 -11.65
C GLU A 409 -6.63 17.42 -10.82
N PRO A 410 -6.60 17.31 -9.48
CA PRO A 410 -7.73 17.70 -8.65
C PRO A 410 -7.95 19.20 -8.67
N GLY A 411 -9.20 19.63 -8.84
CA GLY A 411 -9.60 21.03 -8.73
C GLY A 411 -9.62 21.54 -7.28
N PRO A 412 -9.70 22.87 -7.03
CA PRO A 412 -9.59 23.44 -5.69
C PRO A 412 -10.60 22.89 -4.66
N ALA A 413 -11.83 22.59 -5.07
CA ALA A 413 -12.84 22.02 -4.18
C ALA A 413 -12.50 20.58 -3.76
N ALA A 414 -11.99 19.77 -4.69
CA ALA A 414 -11.54 18.41 -4.40
C ALA A 414 -10.35 18.41 -3.43
N ARG A 415 -9.39 19.32 -3.61
CA ARG A 415 -8.24 19.49 -2.70
C ARG A 415 -8.65 19.85 -1.28
N VAL A 416 -9.53 20.84 -1.13
CA VAL A 416 -10.08 21.24 0.19
C VAL A 416 -10.79 20.07 0.87
N ASN A 417 -11.53 19.30 0.09
CA ASN A 417 -12.24 18.14 0.60
C ASN A 417 -11.29 17.01 1.00
N PHE A 418 -10.31 16.67 0.15
CA PHE A 418 -9.26 15.69 0.44
C PHE A 418 -8.51 16.02 1.72
N GLU A 419 -8.04 17.27 1.88
CA GLU A 419 -7.35 17.71 3.12
C GLU A 419 -8.26 17.61 4.35
N SER A 420 -9.56 17.89 4.19
CA SER A 420 -10.53 17.75 5.26
C SER A 420 -10.74 16.29 5.66
N GLU A 421 -10.88 15.37 4.69
CA GLU A 421 -10.97 13.92 4.94
C GLU A 421 -9.67 13.36 5.54
N LEU A 422 -8.51 13.78 5.04
CA LEU A 422 -7.19 13.40 5.56
C LEU A 422 -7.04 13.75 7.04
N HIS A 423 -7.39 14.98 7.44
CA HIS A 423 -7.36 15.37 8.84
C HIS A 423 -8.36 14.60 9.69
N ARG A 424 -9.56 14.30 9.18
CA ARG A 424 -10.55 13.50 9.90
C ARG A 424 -10.09 12.05 10.06
N MET A 425 -9.48 11.45 9.03
CA MET A 425 -8.86 10.13 9.11
C MET A 425 -7.81 10.09 10.21
N ILE A 426 -6.86 11.03 10.23
CA ILE A 426 -5.81 11.10 11.25
C ILE A 426 -6.43 11.30 12.64
N ASP A 427 -7.35 12.25 12.78
CA ASP A 427 -8.01 12.56 14.05
C ASP A 427 -8.75 11.35 14.65
N GLN A 428 -9.40 10.55 13.80
CA GLN A 428 -10.18 9.39 14.22
C GLN A 428 -9.30 8.18 14.57
N HIS A 429 -8.10 8.07 13.98
CA HIS A 429 -7.28 6.86 14.05
C HIS A 429 -5.94 7.03 14.79
N ARG A 430 -5.52 8.25 15.14
CA ARG A 430 -4.25 8.49 15.86
C ARG A 430 -4.15 7.90 17.28
N SER A 431 -5.19 7.29 17.81
CA SER A 431 -5.12 6.61 19.12
C SER A 431 -4.79 5.12 18.99
N PHE A 432 -4.81 4.56 17.77
CA PHE A 432 -4.39 3.18 17.53
C PHE A 432 -2.85 3.07 17.62
N PRO A 433 -2.30 2.23 18.52
CA PRO A 433 -0.85 2.02 18.64
C PRO A 433 -0.22 1.37 17.40
N SER A 434 -0.96 0.51 16.69
CA SER A 434 -0.49 -0.16 15.47
C SER A 434 -0.13 0.82 14.35
N ILE A 435 -0.85 1.93 14.19
CA ILE A 435 -0.56 2.92 13.15
C ILE A 435 0.77 3.62 13.46
N VAL A 436 1.77 3.37 12.63
CA VAL A 436 3.14 3.90 12.75
C VAL A 436 3.51 4.87 11.64
N THR A 437 2.81 4.82 10.51
CA THR A 437 3.07 5.64 9.32
C THR A 437 1.75 6.15 8.72
N TRP A 438 1.71 7.43 8.35
CA TRP A 438 0.67 8.02 7.52
C TRP A 438 1.19 8.18 6.08
N VAL A 439 0.40 7.77 5.10
CA VAL A 439 0.73 7.85 3.66
C VAL A 439 -0.32 8.71 2.95
N PRO A 440 -0.09 9.99 2.68
CA PRO A 440 -1.08 10.85 2.04
C PRO A 440 -1.28 10.56 0.55
N PHE A 441 -0.23 10.16 -0.17
CA PHE A 441 -0.28 9.95 -1.61
C PHE A 441 0.39 8.64 -2.03
N ASN A 442 -0.04 8.13 -3.18
CA ASN A 442 0.47 6.90 -3.79
C ASN A 442 0.60 7.09 -5.30
N GLU A 443 1.80 6.86 -5.85
CA GLU A 443 2.10 6.80 -7.29
C GLU A 443 1.67 8.02 -8.14
N GLY A 444 1.58 9.20 -7.54
CA GLY A 444 1.07 10.43 -8.18
C GLY A 444 -0.44 10.43 -8.46
N TRP A 445 -1.23 9.61 -7.77
CA TRP A 445 -2.67 9.48 -8.06
C TRP A 445 -3.47 10.64 -7.46
N GLY A 446 -3.65 11.68 -8.26
CA GLY A 446 -4.35 12.89 -7.86
C GLY A 446 -3.60 13.65 -6.77
N ASP A 447 -2.28 13.52 -6.73
CA ASP A 447 -1.44 14.24 -5.80
C ASP A 447 -1.32 15.72 -6.19
N TYR A 448 -0.95 16.54 -5.22
CA TYR A 448 -0.69 17.96 -5.40
C TYR A 448 0.05 18.49 -4.19
N GLU A 449 1.00 19.40 -4.41
CA GLU A 449 1.77 20.05 -3.33
C GLU A 449 2.30 19.05 -2.28
N VAL A 450 2.77 17.87 -2.72
CA VAL A 450 3.16 16.72 -1.87
C VAL A 450 3.95 17.14 -0.63
N GLY A 451 4.97 18.00 -0.81
CA GLY A 451 5.79 18.47 0.29
C GLY A 451 5.04 19.31 1.34
N ARG A 452 4.06 20.14 0.94
CA ARG A 452 3.22 20.91 1.87
C ARG A 452 2.33 19.98 2.68
N ILE A 453 1.66 19.05 2.00
CA ILE A 453 0.75 18.08 2.64
C ILE A 453 1.51 17.19 3.62
N ALA A 454 2.72 16.74 3.26
CA ALA A 454 3.56 15.96 4.17
C ALA A 454 3.96 16.75 5.43
N ASP A 455 4.39 18.01 5.28
CA ASP A 455 4.72 18.90 6.40
C ASP A 455 3.47 19.15 7.29
N GLU A 456 2.29 19.30 6.67
CA GLU A 456 1.01 19.48 7.35
C GLU A 456 0.59 18.24 8.15
N VAL A 457 0.62 17.04 7.55
CA VAL A 457 0.34 15.78 8.23
C VAL A 457 1.30 15.57 9.41
N LYS A 458 2.59 15.87 9.23
CA LYS A 458 3.58 15.78 10.30
C LYS A 458 3.29 16.76 11.44
N ALA A 459 2.82 17.97 11.13
CA ALA A 459 2.42 18.94 12.13
C ALA A 459 1.11 18.52 12.85
N TRP A 460 0.20 17.86 12.14
CA TRP A 460 -1.09 17.40 12.65
C TRP A 460 -0.96 16.21 13.60
N ASP A 461 -0.06 15.27 13.29
CA ASP A 461 0.32 14.17 14.17
C ASP A 461 1.85 13.93 14.14
N PRO A 462 2.61 14.58 15.04
CA PRO A 462 4.05 14.45 15.08
C PRO A 462 4.53 13.10 15.64
N SER A 463 3.63 12.25 16.13
CA SER A 463 3.98 11.00 16.81
C SER A 463 4.02 9.77 15.88
N ARG A 464 3.82 9.97 14.57
CA ARG A 464 4.00 8.97 13.51
C ARG A 464 5.01 9.42 12.48
N LEU A 465 5.46 8.46 11.67
CA LEU A 465 6.21 8.71 10.45
C LEU A 465 5.24 9.19 9.35
N VAL A 466 5.75 9.98 8.42
CA VAL A 466 5.05 10.39 7.21
C VAL A 466 5.80 9.87 6.00
N ASP A 467 5.15 9.03 5.22
CA ASP A 467 5.56 8.74 3.85
C ASP A 467 4.86 9.74 2.94
N ALA A 468 5.59 10.72 2.40
CA ALA A 468 4.95 11.83 1.70
C ALA A 468 4.20 11.37 0.45
N GLU A 469 4.79 10.40 -0.24
CA GLU A 469 4.31 9.83 -1.48
C GLU A 469 4.96 8.45 -1.64
N SER A 470 4.13 7.40 -1.50
CA SER A 470 4.59 6.03 -1.71
C SER A 470 4.79 5.79 -3.21
N GLY A 471 5.94 5.25 -3.61
CA GLY A 471 6.27 5.03 -5.02
C GLY A 471 6.68 6.28 -5.78
N VAL A 472 7.57 7.10 -5.20
CA VAL A 472 8.06 8.36 -5.80
C VAL A 472 8.82 8.16 -7.13
N ASN A 473 9.29 6.93 -7.39
CA ASN A 473 9.98 6.55 -8.60
C ASN A 473 9.05 6.06 -9.74
N CYS A 474 7.76 5.87 -9.46
CA CYS A 474 6.84 5.22 -10.41
C CYS A 474 5.85 6.19 -11.06
N CYS A 475 5.38 5.73 -12.22
CA CYS A 475 4.00 5.95 -12.65
C CYS A 475 3.73 7.42 -12.98
N ARG A 476 2.96 8.12 -12.14
CA ARG A 476 2.58 9.51 -12.34
C ARG A 476 3.17 10.45 -11.30
N SER A 477 3.98 9.92 -10.37
CA SER A 477 4.59 10.69 -9.29
C SER A 477 5.41 11.85 -9.84
N GLU A 478 5.28 13.01 -9.21
CA GLU A 478 6.14 14.16 -9.47
C GLU A 478 7.55 13.91 -8.90
N PRO A 479 8.58 14.69 -9.31
CA PRO A 479 9.91 14.55 -8.73
C PRO A 479 9.87 14.69 -7.20
N ASP A 480 10.58 13.78 -6.51
CA ASP A 480 10.65 13.73 -5.05
C ASP A 480 10.75 15.11 -4.39
N SER A 481 9.73 15.43 -3.59
CA SER A 481 9.62 16.70 -2.88
C SER A 481 10.72 16.91 -1.82
N GLY A 482 11.42 15.84 -1.43
CA GLY A 482 12.42 15.84 -0.36
C GLY A 482 11.83 15.94 1.04
N ARG A 483 10.50 15.81 1.18
CA ARG A 483 9.75 15.92 2.44
C ARG A 483 9.31 14.57 2.96
N GLY A 484 8.66 14.58 4.12
CA GLY A 484 8.33 13.38 4.88
C GLY A 484 9.54 12.78 5.60
N ASP A 485 9.30 11.65 6.26
CA ASP A 485 10.30 10.86 6.98
C ASP A 485 10.89 9.73 6.10
N LEU A 486 10.18 9.34 5.04
CA LEU A 486 10.52 8.20 4.18
C LEU A 486 10.84 8.62 2.74
N TYR A 487 11.67 7.83 2.07
CA TYR A 487 11.86 7.80 0.62
C TYR A 487 11.43 6.41 0.14
N ASP A 488 10.36 6.35 -0.64
CA ASP A 488 9.66 5.13 -0.97
C ASP A 488 9.70 4.83 -2.48
N ASP A 489 10.28 3.69 -2.83
CA ASP A 489 10.24 3.16 -4.20
C ASP A 489 9.19 2.06 -4.35
N HIS A 490 8.57 2.00 -5.53
CA HIS A 490 7.81 0.85 -6.01
C HIS A 490 8.61 0.13 -7.10
N THR A 491 8.84 -1.17 -6.93
CA THR A 491 9.54 -2.02 -7.90
C THR A 491 8.88 -3.39 -8.02
N TYR A 492 7.95 -3.54 -8.96
CA TYR A 492 7.35 -4.83 -9.26
C TYR A 492 8.35 -5.79 -9.91
N THR A 493 8.12 -7.08 -9.64
CA THR A 493 9.05 -8.20 -9.74
C THR A 493 10.35 -8.06 -8.92
N GLY A 494 10.51 -6.93 -8.19
CA GLY A 494 11.70 -6.42 -7.49
C GLY A 494 12.42 -7.37 -6.53
N PRO A 495 12.75 -6.99 -5.27
CA PRO A 495 12.61 -5.67 -4.65
C PRO A 495 13.43 -4.57 -5.32
N GLY A 496 13.06 -3.33 -5.04
CA GLY A 496 13.82 -2.13 -5.39
C GLY A 496 15.14 -2.03 -4.62
N SER A 497 15.95 -1.02 -4.93
CA SER A 497 17.14 -0.71 -4.14
C SER A 497 17.31 0.79 -3.89
N PRO A 498 16.27 1.47 -3.33
CA PRO A 498 16.32 2.90 -3.07
C PRO A 498 17.53 3.25 -2.23
N VAL A 499 18.20 4.32 -2.64
CA VAL A 499 19.35 4.84 -1.92
C VAL A 499 18.90 6.02 -1.08
N GLN A 500 19.19 5.91 0.20
CA GLN A 500 18.88 6.92 1.20
C GLN A 500 19.38 8.32 0.79
N SER A 501 18.52 9.34 0.94
CA SER A 501 18.88 10.74 0.76
C SER A 501 18.58 11.57 2.02
N GLY A 502 19.54 12.37 2.46
CA GLY A 502 19.39 13.28 3.60
C GLY A 502 19.10 12.56 4.93
N THR A 503 18.04 12.99 5.61
CA THR A 503 17.64 12.50 6.95
C THR A 503 16.50 11.49 6.93
N ARG A 504 16.06 11.06 5.73
CA ARG A 504 14.93 10.13 5.56
C ARG A 504 15.41 8.68 5.53
N ALA A 505 14.55 7.76 5.95
CA ALA A 505 14.78 6.32 5.79
C ALA A 505 14.32 5.87 4.39
N ALA A 506 15.05 4.95 3.76
CA ALA A 506 14.65 4.35 2.48
C ALA A 506 13.74 3.13 2.72
N VAL A 507 12.71 2.96 1.90
CA VAL A 507 11.74 1.86 1.97
C VAL A 507 11.34 1.40 0.55
N ASP A 508 10.91 0.14 0.42
CA ASP A 508 10.35 -0.42 -0.82
C ASP A 508 8.85 -0.64 -0.59
N GLY A 509 8.05 0.38 -0.90
CA GLY A 509 6.64 0.50 -0.50
C GLY A 509 5.69 -0.36 -1.31
N GLU A 510 6.14 -0.90 -2.44
CA GLU A 510 5.53 -2.01 -3.16
C GLU A 510 6.57 -2.79 -3.96
N TYR A 511 6.61 -4.12 -3.80
CA TYR A 511 7.40 -5.00 -4.65
C TYR A 511 6.77 -6.38 -4.85
N GLY A 512 7.35 -7.15 -5.77
CA GLY A 512 6.89 -8.49 -6.07
C GLY A 512 5.74 -8.46 -7.08
N GLY A 513 4.54 -8.84 -6.68
CA GLY A 513 3.44 -9.02 -7.62
C GLY A 513 3.52 -10.32 -8.42
N LEU A 514 4.03 -11.39 -7.79
CA LEU A 514 4.04 -12.73 -8.36
C LEU A 514 2.63 -13.33 -8.26
N GLY A 515 2.13 -13.89 -9.36
CA GLY A 515 0.77 -14.42 -9.42
C GLY A 515 0.67 -15.87 -9.82
N LEU A 516 -0.46 -16.47 -9.46
CA LEU A 516 -0.82 -17.83 -9.83
C LEU A 516 -2.32 -17.88 -10.08
N LYS A 517 -2.73 -18.35 -11.26
CA LYS A 517 -4.14 -18.62 -11.54
C LYS A 517 -4.56 -19.91 -10.85
N VAL A 518 -5.73 -19.89 -10.22
CA VAL A 518 -6.31 -21.06 -9.56
C VAL A 518 -7.70 -21.29 -10.13
N ASP A 519 -7.83 -22.36 -10.92
CA ASP A 519 -9.09 -22.71 -11.59
C ASP A 519 -10.25 -22.77 -10.60
N GLY A 520 -11.35 -22.09 -10.93
CA GLY A 520 -12.56 -22.03 -10.08
C GLY A 520 -12.53 -20.98 -8.97
N HIS A 521 -11.40 -20.29 -8.76
CA HIS A 521 -11.23 -19.28 -7.71
C HIS A 521 -10.87 -17.88 -8.23
N GLN A 522 -10.99 -17.67 -9.55
CA GLN A 522 -10.73 -16.40 -10.20
C GLN A 522 -12.05 -15.64 -10.42
N PHE A 523 -12.04 -14.34 -10.13
CA PHE A 523 -13.18 -13.46 -10.38
C PHE A 523 -13.41 -13.25 -11.88
N ASP A 524 -12.32 -13.01 -12.63
CA ASP A 524 -12.32 -12.95 -14.09
C ASP A 524 -11.25 -13.89 -14.65
N PRO A 525 -11.61 -15.15 -15.00
CA PRO A 525 -10.66 -16.13 -15.51
C PRO A 525 -9.90 -15.66 -16.77
N SER A 526 -10.54 -14.86 -17.62
CA SER A 526 -9.98 -14.36 -18.88
C SER A 526 -9.07 -13.15 -18.71
N GLY A 527 -9.43 -12.22 -17.82
CA GLY A 527 -8.73 -10.96 -17.59
C GLY A 527 -7.71 -11.00 -16.45
N SER A 528 -7.60 -12.11 -15.71
CA SER A 528 -6.67 -12.24 -14.58
C SER A 528 -5.21 -12.09 -15.01
N PHE A 529 -4.43 -11.30 -14.27
CA PHE A 529 -3.00 -11.08 -14.48
C PHE A 529 -2.24 -10.85 -13.16
N ALA A 530 -0.92 -10.86 -13.27
CA ALA A 530 0.02 -10.40 -12.27
C ALA A 530 1.25 -9.84 -12.99
N TYR A 531 2.18 -9.23 -12.26
CA TYR A 531 3.39 -8.66 -12.84
C TYR A 531 4.35 -9.75 -13.33
N GLU A 532 4.39 -10.89 -12.63
CA GLU A 532 5.06 -12.12 -13.07
C GLU A 532 4.13 -13.31 -12.77
N MET A 533 3.80 -14.11 -13.78
CA MET A 533 2.91 -15.26 -13.63
C MET A 533 3.69 -16.55 -13.44
N GLU A 534 3.33 -17.30 -12.40
CA GLU A 534 3.93 -18.57 -12.04
C GLU A 534 3.05 -19.75 -12.47
N PRO A 535 3.65 -20.87 -12.89
CA PRO A 535 2.91 -22.01 -13.42
C PRO A 535 2.25 -22.86 -12.33
N ASP A 536 2.78 -22.84 -11.11
CA ASP A 536 2.31 -23.66 -10.00
C ASP A 536 2.73 -23.09 -8.63
N SER A 537 2.10 -23.62 -7.57
CA SER A 537 2.33 -23.19 -6.18
C SER A 537 3.77 -23.41 -5.70
N ALA A 538 4.44 -24.47 -6.16
CA ALA A 538 5.81 -24.77 -5.74
C ALA A 538 6.81 -23.77 -6.34
N THR A 539 6.60 -23.38 -7.59
CA THR A 539 7.40 -22.37 -8.28
C THR A 539 7.14 -20.99 -7.69
N LEU A 540 5.87 -20.62 -7.45
CA LEU A 540 5.51 -19.38 -6.75
C LEU A 540 6.17 -19.27 -5.37
N THR A 541 6.13 -20.35 -4.57
CA THR A 541 6.78 -20.41 -3.25
C THR A 541 8.29 -20.18 -3.35
N ARG A 542 8.95 -20.82 -4.33
CA ARG A 542 10.39 -20.69 -4.54
C ARG A 542 10.76 -19.26 -4.95
N ARG A 543 10.05 -18.69 -5.93
CA ARG A 543 10.27 -17.33 -6.42
C ARG A 543 10.02 -16.29 -5.32
N TYR A 544 8.98 -16.46 -4.51
CA TYR A 544 8.77 -15.63 -3.32
C TYR A 544 9.95 -15.68 -2.35
N ALA A 545 10.47 -16.88 -2.04
CA ALA A 545 11.62 -17.01 -1.16
C ALA A 545 12.88 -16.34 -1.73
N GLU A 546 13.09 -16.42 -3.05
CA GLU A 546 14.18 -15.72 -3.75
C GLU A 546 14.05 -14.20 -3.63
N LEU A 547 12.83 -13.66 -3.80
CA LEU A 547 12.54 -12.23 -3.58
C LEU A 547 12.85 -11.81 -2.14
N GLN A 548 12.49 -12.62 -1.15
CA GLN A 548 12.80 -12.32 0.25
C GLN A 548 14.32 -12.34 0.53
N GLN A 549 15.06 -13.27 -0.08
CA GLN A 549 16.53 -13.26 0.01
C GLN A 549 17.12 -12.00 -0.63
N ARG A 550 16.58 -11.56 -1.78
CA ARG A 550 16.98 -10.30 -2.42
C ARG A 550 16.63 -9.10 -1.53
N LEU A 551 15.45 -9.07 -0.90
CA LEU A 551 15.04 -7.99 0.01
C LEU A 551 15.96 -7.91 1.22
N LYS A 552 16.31 -9.04 1.81
CA LYS A 552 17.31 -9.10 2.88
C LYS A 552 18.63 -8.49 2.42
N LEU A 553 19.15 -8.86 1.26
CA LEU A 553 20.39 -8.31 0.72
C LEU A 553 20.30 -6.80 0.49
N VAL A 554 19.19 -6.32 -0.09
CA VAL A 554 18.92 -4.88 -0.27
C VAL A 554 18.85 -4.17 1.09
N ALA A 555 18.10 -4.68 2.06
CA ALA A 555 17.98 -4.06 3.37
C ALA A 555 19.32 -4.01 4.11
N GLN A 556 20.15 -5.03 3.92
CA GLN A 556 21.50 -5.13 4.48
C GLN A 556 22.52 -4.19 3.81
N ARG A 557 22.48 -4.06 2.48
CA ARG A 557 23.49 -3.33 1.68
C ARG A 557 23.06 -1.94 1.22
N CYS A 558 21.75 -1.68 1.14
CA CYS A 558 21.14 -0.45 0.61
C CYS A 558 20.44 0.38 1.68
N GLY A 559 20.16 -0.19 2.85
CA GLY A 559 19.59 0.58 3.96
C GLY A 559 18.07 0.60 4.00
N VAL A 560 17.41 -0.22 3.16
CA VAL A 560 15.95 -0.34 3.14
C VAL A 560 15.44 -0.78 4.50
N SER A 561 14.51 -0.01 5.07
CA SER A 561 13.94 -0.21 6.41
C SER A 561 12.60 -0.96 6.39
N ALA A 562 11.94 -1.00 5.25
CA ALA A 562 10.68 -1.70 5.08
C ALA A 562 10.53 -2.27 3.66
N GLY A 563 9.79 -3.36 3.54
CA GLY A 563 9.37 -3.92 2.25
C GLY A 563 7.90 -4.34 2.30
N VAL A 564 7.09 -3.85 1.37
CA VAL A 564 5.67 -4.18 1.25
C VAL A 564 5.44 -5.07 0.03
N TYR A 565 5.02 -6.32 0.23
CA TYR A 565 4.78 -7.26 -0.85
C TYR A 565 3.34 -7.16 -1.38
N THR A 566 3.16 -6.99 -2.67
CA THR A 566 1.84 -6.99 -3.31
C THR A 566 1.43 -8.43 -3.65
N GLN A 567 0.43 -9.05 -2.98
CA GLN A 567 -0.52 -8.54 -1.97
C GLN A 567 -1.14 -9.64 -1.05
N THR A 568 -1.99 -9.29 -0.08
CA THR A 568 -2.62 -10.25 0.87
C THR A 568 -3.49 -11.31 0.17
N THR A 569 -4.44 -10.88 -0.66
CA THR A 569 -5.34 -11.75 -1.43
C THR A 569 -5.37 -11.33 -2.89
N ASP A 570 -5.74 -12.25 -3.77
CA ASP A 570 -6.18 -11.85 -5.11
C ASP A 570 -7.34 -10.86 -4.97
N VAL A 571 -7.45 -9.90 -5.88
CA VAL A 571 -8.56 -8.95 -5.93
C VAL A 571 -8.97 -8.76 -7.38
N GLU A 572 -10.17 -9.23 -7.69
CA GLU A 572 -10.76 -9.20 -9.02
C GLU A 572 -9.81 -9.75 -10.11
N LYS A 573 -9.20 -8.87 -10.93
CA LYS A 573 -8.27 -9.24 -12.01
C LYS A 573 -6.83 -9.46 -11.52
N GLU A 574 -6.45 -8.91 -10.38
CA GLU A 574 -5.10 -9.06 -9.84
C GLU A 574 -4.99 -10.39 -9.06
N VAL A 575 -4.19 -11.33 -9.58
CA VAL A 575 -4.04 -12.68 -9.03
C VAL A 575 -2.66 -12.93 -8.38
N ASN A 576 -2.14 -11.93 -7.70
CA ASN A 576 -0.84 -11.87 -6.99
C ASN A 576 -0.95 -11.99 -5.45
N GLY A 577 -2.07 -12.52 -4.94
CA GLY A 577 -2.28 -12.75 -3.51
C GLY A 577 -1.63 -14.01 -2.94
N PHE A 578 -1.42 -14.04 -1.62
CA PHE A 578 -1.12 -15.28 -0.88
C PHE A 578 -2.32 -16.24 -0.83
N LEU A 579 -3.52 -15.66 -0.85
CA LEU A 579 -4.80 -16.34 -0.89
C LEU A 579 -5.56 -15.96 -2.17
N THR A 580 -6.44 -16.85 -2.64
CA THR A 580 -7.44 -16.49 -3.65
C THR A 580 -8.41 -15.43 -3.11
N TYR A 581 -9.11 -14.71 -3.99
CA TYR A 581 -9.98 -13.59 -3.61
C TYR A 581 -11.10 -14.02 -2.65
N ASP A 582 -11.54 -15.26 -2.75
CA ASP A 582 -12.53 -15.89 -1.87
C ASP A 582 -11.95 -16.48 -0.58
N ARG A 583 -10.65 -16.35 -0.33
CA ARG A 583 -9.91 -16.91 0.82
C ARG A 583 -10.01 -18.43 0.96
N GLN A 584 -10.39 -19.16 -0.11
CA GLN A 584 -10.56 -20.62 -0.03
C GLN A 584 -9.26 -21.41 -0.29
N VAL A 585 -8.33 -20.84 -1.06
CA VAL A 585 -7.09 -21.53 -1.46
C VAL A 585 -5.86 -20.73 -1.03
N LYS A 586 -4.91 -21.44 -0.41
CA LYS A 586 -3.55 -20.96 -0.15
C LYS A 586 -2.70 -21.20 -1.39
N LYS A 587 -2.08 -20.16 -1.92
CA LYS A 587 -1.36 -20.22 -3.21
C LYS A 587 0.11 -20.62 -3.07
N MET A 588 0.64 -20.62 -1.86
CA MET A 588 2.03 -20.98 -1.54
C MET A 588 2.11 -21.93 -0.33
N ASP A 589 3.29 -22.52 -0.12
CA ASP A 589 3.62 -23.15 1.17
C ASP A 589 3.83 -22.08 2.25
N PHE A 590 2.85 -21.92 3.13
CA PHE A 590 2.87 -20.91 4.18
C PHE A 590 3.98 -21.11 5.22
N ALA A 591 4.49 -22.34 5.40
CA ALA A 591 5.63 -22.57 6.27
C ALA A 591 6.92 -22.01 5.65
N ALA A 592 7.10 -22.17 4.34
CA ALA A 592 8.22 -21.61 3.60
C ALA A 592 8.14 -20.08 3.53
N VAL A 593 6.96 -19.51 3.25
CA VAL A 593 6.72 -18.06 3.29
C VAL A 593 7.08 -17.49 4.66
N ARG A 594 6.59 -18.11 5.74
CA ARG A 594 6.90 -17.68 7.10
C ARG A 594 8.39 -17.73 7.41
N ALA A 595 9.07 -18.80 7.00
CA ALA A 595 10.51 -18.93 7.19
C ALA A 595 11.28 -17.82 6.45
N ALA A 596 10.89 -17.53 5.20
CA ALA A 596 11.51 -16.47 4.40
C ALA A 596 11.33 -15.08 5.03
N ASN A 597 10.11 -14.75 5.46
CA ASN A 597 9.80 -13.49 6.14
C ASN A 597 10.60 -13.30 7.43
N LEU A 598 10.64 -14.33 8.28
CA LEU A 598 11.43 -14.26 9.51
C LEU A 598 12.93 -14.21 9.26
N ASP A 599 13.43 -14.80 8.17
CA ASP A 599 14.85 -14.69 7.81
C ASP A 599 15.23 -13.24 7.42
N VAL A 600 14.32 -12.49 6.79
CA VAL A 600 14.49 -11.06 6.52
C VAL A 600 14.49 -10.27 7.82
N ILE A 601 13.43 -10.40 8.64
CA ILE A 601 13.26 -9.64 9.89
C ILE A 601 14.45 -9.87 10.83
N ASN A 602 14.82 -11.13 11.06
CA ASN A 602 15.89 -11.46 12.01
C ASN A 602 17.29 -11.27 11.41
N GLY A 603 17.40 -11.31 10.08
CA GLY A 603 18.65 -11.18 9.36
C GLY A 603 19.11 -9.73 9.15
N VAL A 604 18.23 -8.74 9.35
CA VAL A 604 18.55 -7.31 9.18
C VAL A 604 18.38 -6.62 10.53
N THR A 605 19.50 -6.32 11.21
CA THR A 605 19.48 -5.82 12.60
C THR A 605 19.89 -4.35 12.75
N GLY A 606 20.25 -3.68 11.64
CA GLY A 606 20.84 -2.33 11.68
C GLY A 606 22.24 -2.28 12.31
N ALA A 607 22.83 -3.45 12.60
CA ALA A 607 24.22 -3.57 13.02
C ALA A 607 25.15 -3.23 11.85
N ALA A 608 26.36 -2.78 12.17
CA ALA A 608 27.40 -2.61 11.16
C ALA A 608 27.62 -3.95 10.42
N HIS A 609 27.27 -3.98 9.15
CA HIS A 609 27.65 -5.08 8.30
C HIS A 609 29.09 -4.90 7.87
N ALA A 610 29.87 -5.97 7.93
CA ALA A 610 31.06 -6.06 7.11
C ALA A 610 30.56 -5.83 5.68
N GLY A 611 31.00 -4.74 5.04
CA GLY A 611 30.71 -4.51 3.62
C GLY A 611 31.08 -5.78 2.82
N PRO A 612 30.60 -5.91 1.58
CA PRO A 612 30.99 -7.04 0.75
C PRO A 612 32.50 -7.22 0.85
N VAL A 613 32.96 -8.43 1.17
CA VAL A 613 34.39 -8.76 1.13
C VAL A 613 34.76 -8.78 -0.34
N VAL A 614 35.04 -7.60 -0.89
CA VAL A 614 35.53 -7.47 -2.27
C VAL A 614 37.00 -7.85 -2.22
N ALA A 615 37.40 -8.80 -3.07
CA ALA A 615 38.83 -9.09 -3.24
C ALA A 615 39.57 -7.78 -3.59
N SER A 616 40.85 -7.66 -3.22
CA SER A 616 41.65 -6.49 -3.59
C SER A 616 41.75 -6.28 -5.11
N GLY A 617 41.37 -7.29 -5.88
CA GLY A 617 41.57 -7.44 -7.32
C GLY A 617 43.05 -7.53 -7.70
N THR A 618 43.26 -7.65 -8.99
CA THR A 618 44.58 -7.70 -9.64
C THR A 618 45.20 -6.30 -9.63
N PRO A 619 46.34 -6.09 -8.93
CA PRO A 619 46.98 -4.78 -8.83
C PRO A 619 47.54 -4.29 -10.17
N GLY A 620 47.67 -2.97 -10.32
CA GLY A 620 48.28 -2.34 -11.50
C GLY A 620 47.27 -2.00 -12.60
N ILE A 621 47.78 -1.45 -13.71
CA ILE A 621 46.98 -0.90 -14.82
C ILE A 621 46.91 -1.83 -16.04
N ASP A 622 47.35 -3.09 -15.90
CA ASP A 622 47.24 -4.08 -16.99
C ASP A 622 45.86 -4.76 -17.01
N GLY A 623 45.25 -4.91 -15.83
CA GLY A 623 43.93 -5.55 -15.66
C GLY A 623 44.01 -7.07 -15.62
N ILE A 624 42.86 -7.71 -15.79
CA ILE A 624 42.71 -9.18 -15.92
C ILE A 624 42.58 -9.63 -17.38
N ALA A 625 42.26 -8.71 -18.29
CA ALA A 625 42.19 -8.91 -19.73
C ALA A 625 42.52 -7.61 -20.45
N ALA A 626 43.22 -7.69 -21.58
CA ALA A 626 43.61 -6.54 -22.38
C ALA A 626 43.58 -6.87 -23.87
N TYR A 627 42.86 -6.08 -24.66
CA TYR A 627 42.68 -6.23 -26.10
C TYR A 627 43.21 -4.99 -26.83
N PRO A 628 44.48 -5.00 -27.28
CA PRO A 628 45.07 -3.88 -28.02
C PRO A 628 44.53 -3.74 -29.46
N PHE A 629 43.93 -4.79 -30.02
CA PHE A 629 43.45 -4.85 -31.41
C PHE A 629 44.51 -4.58 -32.49
N ASP A 630 45.77 -4.95 -32.22
CA ASP A 630 46.92 -4.75 -33.12
C ASP A 630 47.19 -5.90 -34.10
N GLU A 631 46.29 -6.87 -34.26
CA GLU A 631 46.51 -8.02 -35.15
C GLU A 631 46.51 -7.66 -36.64
N ASN A 632 45.83 -6.56 -37.01
CA ASN A 632 45.72 -6.02 -38.37
C ASN A 632 45.07 -6.95 -39.44
N ALA A 633 44.82 -8.22 -39.12
CA ALA A 633 44.22 -9.21 -40.02
C ALA A 633 43.63 -10.40 -39.25
N GLY A 634 42.75 -11.15 -39.92
CA GLY A 634 42.08 -12.32 -39.34
C GLY A 634 40.83 -11.95 -38.55
N THR A 635 40.32 -12.91 -37.77
CA THR A 635 39.07 -12.78 -37.01
C THR A 635 39.25 -12.99 -35.51
N VAL A 636 40.48 -12.88 -35.02
CA VAL A 636 40.82 -13.08 -33.59
C VAL A 636 41.53 -11.84 -33.10
N ALA A 637 41.04 -11.24 -32.03
CA ALA A 637 41.69 -10.20 -31.26
C ALA A 637 42.25 -10.81 -29.98
N LYS A 638 43.56 -10.71 -29.76
CA LYS A 638 44.19 -11.42 -28.65
C LYS A 638 43.99 -10.72 -27.33
N ASP A 639 43.76 -11.52 -26.30
CA ASP A 639 43.91 -11.06 -24.92
C ASP A 639 45.36 -11.23 -24.50
N VAL A 640 46.09 -10.12 -24.38
CA VAL A 640 47.52 -10.14 -24.06
C VAL A 640 47.82 -10.33 -22.57
N VAL A 641 46.79 -10.44 -21.72
CA VAL A 641 46.90 -10.60 -20.27
C VAL A 641 46.23 -11.90 -19.77
N GLY A 642 44.93 -12.06 -20.01
CA GLY A 642 44.10 -13.11 -19.40
C GLY A 642 44.00 -14.42 -20.19
N GLY A 643 44.38 -14.40 -21.48
CA GLY A 643 44.28 -15.56 -22.38
C GLY A 643 42.87 -15.84 -22.91
N HIS A 644 41.95 -14.90 -22.79
CA HIS A 644 40.58 -14.98 -23.33
C HIS A 644 40.46 -14.26 -24.67
N ASP A 645 41.07 -14.81 -25.72
CA ASP A 645 41.03 -14.24 -27.08
C ASP A 645 39.58 -14.02 -27.56
N ALA A 646 39.32 -12.84 -28.12
CA ALA A 646 38.01 -12.49 -28.65
C ALA A 646 37.89 -12.83 -30.14
N THR A 647 36.72 -13.33 -30.55
CA THR A 647 36.40 -13.61 -31.94
C THR A 647 35.60 -12.46 -32.56
N LEU A 648 36.03 -11.95 -33.70
CA LEU A 648 35.29 -10.95 -34.47
C LEU A 648 34.05 -11.59 -35.12
N VAL A 649 32.88 -10.99 -34.91
CA VAL A 649 31.57 -11.47 -35.33
C VAL A 649 30.96 -10.52 -36.38
N GLY A 650 30.12 -11.06 -37.26
CA GLY A 650 29.32 -10.26 -38.21
C GLY A 650 30.13 -9.58 -39.33
N GLY A 651 31.39 -9.96 -39.51
CA GLY A 651 32.31 -9.33 -40.46
C GLY A 651 32.93 -8.03 -39.94
N ALA A 652 32.99 -7.84 -38.61
CA ALA A 652 33.87 -6.83 -38.01
C ALA A 652 35.30 -6.97 -38.56
N SER A 653 36.00 -5.83 -38.66
CA SER A 653 37.29 -5.76 -39.36
C SER A 653 38.29 -4.89 -38.60
N TRP A 654 39.38 -4.52 -39.26
CA TRP A 654 40.50 -3.77 -38.67
C TRP A 654 40.58 -2.39 -39.31
N THR A 655 40.86 -1.36 -38.51
CA THR A 655 41.10 0.01 -38.97
C THR A 655 42.27 0.64 -38.23
N ALA A 656 42.60 1.90 -38.53
CA ALA A 656 43.59 2.66 -37.77
C ALA A 656 43.05 3.00 -36.38
N GLY A 657 43.80 2.59 -35.36
CA GLY A 657 43.49 2.83 -33.94
C GLY A 657 43.86 4.22 -33.45
N GLU A 658 43.65 4.46 -32.15
CA GLU A 658 44.30 5.56 -31.44
C GLU A 658 45.80 5.26 -31.32
N SER A 659 46.13 3.99 -31.08
CA SER A 659 47.47 3.44 -31.18
C SER A 659 47.44 2.20 -32.07
N GLY A 660 48.26 2.17 -33.13
CA GLY A 660 48.34 0.99 -34.01
C GLY A 660 47.04 0.72 -34.78
N SER A 661 46.39 -0.41 -34.52
CA SER A 661 45.14 -0.82 -35.16
C SER A 661 43.99 -0.95 -34.17
N ALA A 662 42.75 -0.94 -34.68
CA ALA A 662 41.53 -1.02 -33.86
C ALA A 662 40.49 -1.92 -34.51
N LEU A 663 39.56 -2.41 -33.68
CA LEU A 663 38.33 -3.05 -34.13
C LEU A 663 37.46 -2.03 -34.86
N ALA A 664 37.06 -2.34 -36.09
CA ALA A 664 36.13 -1.54 -36.89
C ALA A 664 34.75 -2.21 -36.94
N THR A 665 33.73 -1.44 -36.59
CA THR A 665 32.32 -1.85 -36.59
C THR A 665 31.45 -0.82 -37.31
N ASN A 666 30.24 -1.23 -37.73
CA ASN A 666 29.39 -0.46 -38.64
C ASN A 666 28.01 -0.08 -38.05
N GLY A 667 27.83 -0.21 -36.74
CA GLY A 667 26.54 0.03 -36.07
C GLY A 667 25.50 -1.06 -36.27
N SER A 668 25.85 -2.21 -36.85
CA SER A 668 24.89 -3.29 -37.12
C SER A 668 25.54 -4.68 -37.19
N GLY A 669 25.40 -5.47 -36.13
CA GLY A 669 25.75 -6.90 -36.13
C GLY A 669 27.25 -7.21 -36.03
N GLN A 670 28.11 -6.19 -36.00
CA GLN A 670 29.56 -6.32 -35.92
C GLN A 670 30.07 -6.01 -34.52
N PHE A 671 30.83 -6.94 -33.93
CA PHE A 671 31.38 -6.85 -32.57
C PHE A 671 32.49 -7.90 -32.38
N ALA A 672 33.15 -7.91 -31.22
CA ALA A 672 34.03 -8.99 -30.79
C ALA A 672 33.47 -9.69 -29.54
N ASP A 673 33.52 -11.03 -29.52
CA ASP A 673 33.01 -11.88 -28.44
C ASP A 673 34.17 -12.61 -27.76
N THR A 674 34.32 -12.45 -26.45
CA THR A 674 35.38 -13.10 -25.67
C THR A 674 35.09 -14.58 -25.36
N GLY A 675 33.84 -15.03 -25.57
CA GLY A 675 33.42 -16.40 -25.31
C GLY A 675 33.32 -16.78 -23.83
N ALA A 676 33.47 -15.81 -22.91
CA ALA A 676 33.48 -16.06 -21.46
C ALA A 676 32.95 -14.84 -20.68
N ALA A 677 32.42 -15.10 -19.48
CA ALA A 677 32.18 -14.07 -18.49
C ALA A 677 33.50 -13.74 -17.79
N LEU A 678 34.01 -12.51 -17.96
CA LEU A 678 35.33 -12.13 -17.46
C LEU A 678 35.28 -11.38 -16.13
N LEU A 679 34.14 -10.79 -15.76
CA LEU A 679 33.98 -9.99 -14.54
C LEU A 679 32.95 -10.59 -13.58
N ASP A 680 33.23 -10.52 -12.27
CA ASP A 680 32.21 -10.64 -11.23
C ASP A 680 31.47 -9.30 -11.11
N THR A 681 30.31 -9.20 -11.76
CA THR A 681 29.53 -7.97 -11.86
C THR A 681 28.70 -7.66 -10.61
N GLU A 682 28.68 -8.53 -9.60
CA GLU A 682 28.16 -8.19 -8.27
C GLU A 682 29.20 -7.39 -7.47
N GLY A 683 30.48 -7.67 -7.71
CA GLY A 683 31.65 -7.05 -7.08
C GLY A 683 32.06 -5.70 -7.64
N SER A 684 33.24 -5.23 -7.21
CA SER A 684 33.85 -4.04 -7.81
C SER A 684 34.60 -4.44 -9.09
N TYR A 685 34.43 -3.66 -10.14
CA TYR A 685 35.12 -3.85 -11.41
C TYR A 685 35.31 -2.53 -12.13
N SER A 686 36.25 -2.51 -13.08
CA SER A 686 36.42 -1.38 -13.99
C SER A 686 36.59 -1.86 -15.42
N VAL A 687 36.19 -1.02 -16.35
CA VAL A 687 36.22 -1.29 -17.79
C VAL A 687 36.72 -0.04 -18.48
N ALA A 688 37.76 -0.18 -19.28
CA ALA A 688 38.35 0.92 -20.04
C ALA A 688 38.37 0.59 -21.54
N ALA A 689 38.20 1.60 -22.37
CA ALA A 689 38.33 1.49 -23.81
C ALA A 689 38.61 2.86 -24.44
N TRP A 690 39.40 2.86 -25.52
CA TRP A 690 39.39 3.93 -26.48
C TRP A 690 38.29 3.66 -27.52
N VAL A 691 37.48 4.68 -27.81
CA VAL A 691 36.40 4.57 -28.80
C VAL A 691 36.32 5.83 -29.64
N LYS A 692 36.00 5.64 -30.93
CA LYS A 692 35.67 6.71 -31.86
C LYS A 692 34.34 6.40 -32.53
N PHE A 693 33.33 7.20 -32.25
CA PHE A 693 32.00 7.06 -32.87
C PHE A 693 31.96 7.78 -34.21
N THR A 694 31.55 7.11 -35.29
CA THR A 694 31.37 7.73 -36.62
C THR A 694 30.26 8.78 -36.58
N ALA A 695 29.15 8.45 -35.93
CA ALA A 695 28.01 9.33 -35.71
C ALA A 695 27.30 8.97 -34.39
N PRO A 696 27.37 9.83 -33.34
CA PRO A 696 26.49 9.73 -32.19
C PRO A 696 25.07 10.15 -32.61
N GLY A 697 24.22 9.18 -32.95
CA GLY A 697 22.82 9.39 -33.37
C GLY A 697 21.82 9.32 -32.21
N ASP A 698 20.58 8.94 -32.49
CA ASP A 698 19.52 8.80 -31.46
C ASP A 698 19.52 7.42 -30.79
N GLY A 699 20.27 6.45 -31.33
CA GLY A 699 20.41 5.10 -30.79
C GLY A 699 21.52 4.98 -29.75
N PHE A 700 21.39 3.99 -28.86
CA PHE A 700 22.46 3.60 -27.95
C PHE A 700 23.60 2.88 -28.71
N GLN A 701 24.83 3.05 -28.24
CA GLN A 701 26.01 2.38 -28.79
C GLN A 701 26.94 1.96 -27.64
N THR A 702 27.10 0.65 -27.44
CA THR A 702 27.77 0.07 -26.26
C THR A 702 29.14 -0.48 -26.63
N VAL A 703 30.17 0.12 -26.06
CA VAL A 703 31.58 -0.18 -26.33
C VAL A 703 32.01 -1.48 -25.67
N VAL A 704 31.68 -1.66 -24.39
CA VAL A 704 31.95 -2.89 -23.64
C VAL A 704 30.77 -3.20 -22.73
N SER A 705 30.38 -4.48 -22.70
CA SER A 705 29.33 -5.00 -21.82
C SER A 705 29.59 -6.46 -21.45
N GLN A 706 28.85 -6.97 -20.46
CA GLN A 706 28.80 -8.40 -20.15
C GLN A 706 27.35 -8.85 -20.12
N ASP A 707 27.02 -9.85 -20.94
CA ASP A 707 25.66 -10.36 -21.10
C ASP A 707 25.15 -11.04 -19.82
N GLY A 708 23.86 -10.86 -19.54
CA GLY A 708 23.16 -11.43 -18.40
C GLY A 708 22.03 -12.37 -18.83
N GLY A 709 20.96 -12.42 -18.04
CA GLY A 709 19.77 -13.20 -18.36
C GLY A 709 19.03 -12.60 -19.57
N ASP A 710 18.53 -11.39 -19.42
CA ASP A 710 17.79 -10.63 -20.43
C ASP A 710 18.46 -9.31 -20.84
N HIS A 711 19.36 -8.76 -20.02
CA HIS A 711 20.14 -7.57 -20.36
C HIS A 711 21.60 -7.71 -19.91
N SER A 712 22.48 -6.84 -20.43
CA SER A 712 23.86 -6.79 -19.96
C SER A 712 23.94 -6.20 -18.54
N ALA A 713 24.80 -6.75 -17.69
CA ALA A 713 24.97 -6.25 -16.31
C ALA A 713 25.51 -4.81 -16.26
N PHE A 714 26.24 -4.37 -17.28
CA PHE A 714 26.67 -2.98 -17.43
C PHE A 714 26.86 -2.61 -18.90
N TYR A 715 26.93 -1.30 -19.14
CA TYR A 715 27.17 -0.72 -20.46
C TYR A 715 28.12 0.47 -20.36
N LEU A 716 29.34 0.33 -20.92
CA LEU A 716 30.20 1.48 -21.21
C LEU A 716 29.83 1.99 -22.60
N GLN A 717 29.13 3.12 -22.70
CA GLN A 717 28.32 3.42 -23.88
C GLN A 717 28.19 4.91 -24.22
N TYR A 718 27.65 5.17 -25.41
CA TYR A 718 26.91 6.39 -25.74
C TYR A 718 25.42 6.15 -25.52
N SER A 719 24.77 7.01 -24.73
CA SER A 719 23.32 6.99 -24.51
C SER A 719 22.64 7.88 -25.55
N GLY A 720 21.93 7.26 -26.51
CA GLY A 720 21.17 7.98 -27.53
C GLY A 720 20.00 8.78 -26.95
N ALA A 721 19.37 8.28 -25.86
CA ALA A 721 18.30 8.98 -25.17
C ALA A 721 18.78 10.27 -24.46
N ASP A 722 20.02 10.28 -23.97
CA ASP A 722 20.61 11.41 -23.26
C ASP A 722 21.51 12.28 -24.14
N HIS A 723 21.82 11.82 -25.36
CA HIS A 723 22.86 12.32 -26.25
C HIS A 723 24.24 12.51 -25.58
N ARG A 724 24.60 11.62 -24.64
CA ARG A 724 25.80 11.78 -23.79
C ARG A 724 26.51 10.44 -23.58
N LEU A 725 27.82 10.50 -23.35
CA LEU A 725 28.60 9.33 -22.91
C LEU A 725 28.12 8.89 -21.53
N ALA A 726 28.07 7.58 -21.30
CA ALA A 726 27.51 6.99 -20.11
C ALA A 726 28.29 5.75 -19.66
N PHE A 727 28.36 5.55 -18.35
CA PHE A 727 28.52 4.22 -17.78
C PHE A 727 27.21 3.86 -17.08
N SER A 728 26.60 2.75 -17.46
CA SER A 728 25.23 2.42 -17.12
C SER A 728 25.11 1.02 -16.54
N VAL A 729 24.13 0.86 -15.65
CA VAL A 729 23.46 -0.41 -15.35
C VAL A 729 21.96 -0.19 -15.60
N VAL A 730 21.15 -1.24 -15.58
CA VAL A 730 19.69 -1.05 -15.69
C VAL A 730 19.20 -0.17 -14.53
N GLY A 731 18.42 0.86 -14.87
CA GLY A 731 17.88 1.83 -13.90
C GLY A 731 18.82 2.97 -13.46
N ALA A 732 20.12 2.93 -13.78
CA ALA A 732 21.05 3.99 -13.36
C ALA A 732 22.15 4.27 -14.38
N ARG A 733 22.46 5.56 -14.62
CA ARG A 733 23.55 5.98 -15.51
C ARG A 733 24.37 7.11 -14.89
N ALA A 734 25.70 6.99 -14.96
CA ALA A 734 26.63 8.10 -14.75
C ALA A 734 26.88 8.76 -16.11
N LEU A 735 26.44 10.01 -16.29
CA LEU A 735 26.39 10.70 -17.58
C LEU A 735 27.42 11.82 -17.68
N ALA A 736 28.19 11.82 -18.76
CA ALA A 736 29.09 12.93 -19.07
C ALA A 736 28.31 14.25 -19.21
N PRO A 737 28.93 15.41 -18.95
CA PRO A 737 28.21 16.69 -18.97
C PRO A 737 27.84 17.20 -20.37
N ALA A 738 28.48 16.67 -21.43
CA ALA A 738 28.30 17.14 -22.80
C ALA A 738 28.20 15.97 -23.79
N ALA A 739 27.63 16.26 -24.96
CA ALA A 739 27.55 15.32 -26.07
C ALA A 739 28.95 15.05 -26.66
N PRO A 740 29.25 13.82 -27.11
CA PRO A 740 30.49 13.52 -27.80
C PRO A 740 30.48 14.08 -29.23
N GLU A 741 31.66 14.44 -29.72
CA GLU A 741 31.93 14.84 -31.10
C GLU A 741 32.10 13.59 -31.97
N ALA A 742 31.52 13.62 -33.16
CA ALA A 742 31.72 12.58 -34.16
C ALA A 742 33.19 12.51 -34.60
N ASN A 743 33.69 11.30 -34.85
CA ASN A 743 35.02 11.00 -35.36
C ASN A 743 36.19 11.47 -34.46
N ARG A 744 35.94 11.72 -33.17
CA ARG A 744 36.96 11.97 -32.16
C ARG A 744 37.18 10.71 -31.31
N TRP A 745 38.44 10.41 -30.99
CA TRP A 745 38.77 9.38 -30.01
C TRP A 745 38.47 9.87 -28.58
N TYR A 746 37.81 9.02 -27.80
CA TYR A 746 37.51 9.21 -26.40
C TYR A 746 38.09 8.04 -25.61
N HIS A 747 38.77 8.34 -24.51
CA HIS A 747 39.11 7.32 -23.52
C HIS A 747 38.02 7.27 -22.46
N LEU A 748 37.29 6.16 -22.42
CA LEU A 748 36.20 5.95 -21.48
C LEU A 748 36.63 4.94 -20.41
N VAL A 749 36.39 5.28 -19.14
CA VAL A 749 36.52 4.31 -18.04
C VAL A 749 35.25 4.30 -17.22
N GLY A 750 34.62 3.13 -17.15
CA GLY A 750 33.56 2.83 -16.21
C GLY A 750 34.14 2.19 -14.95
N VAL A 751 33.80 2.69 -13.78
CA VAL A 751 34.21 2.12 -12.48
C VAL A 751 32.97 1.81 -11.65
N ARG A 752 32.79 0.53 -11.32
CA ARG A 752 31.83 0.07 -10.31
C ARG A 752 32.58 -0.22 -9.02
N ASP A 753 32.19 0.45 -7.95
CA ASP A 753 32.69 0.21 -6.60
C ASP A 753 31.56 -0.32 -5.72
N ALA A 754 31.59 -1.63 -5.45
CA ALA A 754 30.62 -2.31 -4.59
C ALA A 754 30.76 -1.96 -3.11
N VAL A 755 31.92 -1.47 -2.67
CA VAL A 755 32.17 -1.08 -1.28
C VAL A 755 31.50 0.26 -0.99
N SER A 756 31.68 1.23 -1.88
CA SER A 756 31.05 2.55 -1.74
C SER A 756 29.65 2.63 -2.36
N GLY A 757 29.22 1.62 -3.12
CA GLY A 757 27.92 1.60 -3.80
C GLY A 757 27.82 2.65 -4.91
N THR A 758 28.89 2.82 -5.69
CA THR A 758 28.97 3.87 -6.72
C THR A 758 29.31 3.33 -8.10
N LEU A 759 28.76 4.01 -9.11
CA LEU A 759 29.04 3.88 -10.53
C LEU A 759 29.66 5.21 -11.00
N LYS A 760 30.86 5.16 -11.57
CA LYS A 760 31.57 6.35 -12.06
C LYS A 760 31.87 6.23 -13.54
N LEU A 761 31.76 7.35 -14.24
CA LEU A 761 32.25 7.50 -15.61
C LEU A 761 33.41 8.48 -15.61
N TYR A 762 34.52 8.08 -16.23
CA TYR A 762 35.63 8.95 -16.57
C TYR A 762 35.69 9.10 -18.09
N VAL A 763 35.98 10.32 -18.54
CA VAL A 763 36.19 10.66 -19.95
C VAL A 763 37.53 11.37 -20.06
N ASP A 764 38.40 10.88 -20.94
CA ASP A 764 39.74 11.43 -21.19
C ASP A 764 40.56 11.58 -19.89
N GLY A 765 40.46 10.56 -19.02
CA GLY A 765 41.18 10.49 -17.75
C GLY A 765 40.62 11.35 -16.61
N GLN A 766 39.51 12.07 -16.82
CA GLN A 766 38.87 12.92 -15.81
C GLN A 766 37.53 12.34 -15.37
N LEU A 767 37.21 12.45 -14.07
CA LEU A 767 35.91 12.03 -13.54
C LEU A 767 34.80 12.92 -14.12
N ALA A 768 33.91 12.34 -14.92
CA ALA A 768 32.82 13.05 -15.57
C ALA A 768 31.53 13.02 -14.74
N ALA A 769 31.22 11.88 -14.11
CA ALA A 769 30.04 11.72 -13.26
C ALA A 769 30.17 10.58 -12.25
N THR A 770 29.41 10.68 -11.16
CA THR A 770 29.20 9.61 -10.18
C THR A 770 27.71 9.41 -9.98
N ARG A 771 27.27 8.15 -9.89
CA ARG A 771 25.89 7.76 -9.58
C ARG A 771 25.91 6.71 -8.47
N SER A 772 24.99 6.80 -7.52
CA SER A 772 24.83 5.75 -6.51
C SER A 772 24.14 4.54 -7.14
N VAL A 773 24.72 3.36 -6.94
CA VAL A 773 24.19 2.06 -7.35
C VAL A 773 24.49 1.08 -6.25
N CYS A 774 23.47 0.73 -5.47
CA CYS A 774 23.67 -0.08 -4.28
C CYS A 774 24.10 -1.52 -4.62
N LEU A 775 23.27 -2.25 -5.37
CA LEU A 775 23.56 -3.63 -5.74
C LEU A 775 24.11 -3.74 -7.16
N GLY A 776 25.06 -4.64 -7.35
CA GLY A 776 25.41 -5.15 -8.68
C GLY A 776 24.48 -6.30 -9.06
N GLU A 777 24.54 -6.71 -10.32
CA GLU A 777 23.80 -7.85 -10.85
C GLU A 777 24.79 -8.93 -11.29
N ALA A 778 24.52 -10.19 -10.96
CA ALA A 778 25.32 -11.30 -11.44
C ALA A 778 25.03 -11.57 -12.91
N ALA A 779 26.03 -11.35 -13.77
CA ALA A 779 25.97 -11.73 -15.17
C ALA A 779 26.93 -12.90 -15.43
N THR A 780 26.39 -14.00 -15.96
CA THR A 780 27.17 -15.19 -16.35
C THR A 780 27.37 -15.32 -17.86
N GLY A 781 26.84 -14.38 -18.65
CA GLY A 781 27.00 -14.36 -20.10
C GLY A 781 28.34 -13.76 -20.53
N HIS A 782 28.60 -13.77 -21.84
CA HIS A 782 29.89 -13.37 -22.37
C HIS A 782 30.17 -11.87 -22.20
N THR A 783 31.41 -11.52 -21.92
CA THR A 783 31.90 -10.15 -22.12
C THR A 783 32.05 -9.89 -23.62
N VAL A 784 31.47 -8.80 -24.12
CA VAL A 784 31.48 -8.45 -25.54
C VAL A 784 31.92 -7.01 -25.75
N ILE A 785 32.56 -6.76 -26.90
CA ILE A 785 33.13 -5.47 -27.28
C ILE A 785 32.45 -5.00 -28.57
N GLY A 786 31.78 -3.86 -28.51
CA GLY A 786 31.09 -3.23 -29.63
C GLY A 786 29.58 -3.49 -29.73
N ARG A 787 28.95 -4.07 -28.70
CA ARG A 787 27.48 -4.19 -28.56
C ARG A 787 27.02 -4.40 -27.11
N GLY A 788 25.72 -4.36 -26.87
CA GLY A 788 25.05 -4.72 -25.60
C GLY A 788 23.99 -5.82 -25.77
N GLN A 789 23.30 -6.17 -24.68
CA GLN A 789 22.12 -7.05 -24.65
C GLN A 789 20.97 -6.34 -23.93
N TYR A 790 19.75 -6.46 -24.45
CA TYR A 790 18.53 -5.99 -23.79
C TYR A 790 17.31 -6.77 -24.27
N GLY A 791 16.40 -7.12 -23.37
CA GLY A 791 15.22 -7.94 -23.68
C GLY A 791 15.56 -9.29 -24.33
N GLY A 792 16.69 -9.89 -23.94
CA GLY A 792 17.25 -11.13 -24.47
C GLY A 792 17.94 -11.01 -25.84
N ASN A 793 17.97 -9.81 -26.43
CA ASN A 793 18.46 -9.60 -27.80
C ASN A 793 19.79 -8.80 -27.82
N PRO A 794 20.70 -9.10 -28.75
CA PRO A 794 21.84 -8.23 -29.04
C PRO A 794 21.40 -6.87 -29.59
N VAL A 795 21.85 -5.78 -28.97
CA VAL A 795 21.47 -4.40 -29.29
C VAL A 795 22.69 -3.47 -29.22
N ASP A 796 22.48 -2.18 -29.48
CA ASP A 796 23.44 -1.09 -29.21
C ASP A 796 24.81 -1.27 -29.87
N TYR A 797 24.83 -1.72 -31.12
CA TYR A 797 26.06 -1.90 -31.88
C TYR A 797 26.78 -0.57 -32.09
N VAL A 798 28.10 -0.55 -31.88
CA VAL A 798 28.92 0.63 -32.13
C VAL A 798 29.08 0.86 -33.64
N ASP A 799 28.83 2.09 -34.09
CA ASP A 799 29.25 2.58 -35.40
C ASP A 799 30.54 3.37 -35.23
N GLY A 800 31.68 2.75 -35.58
CA GLY A 800 32.98 3.37 -35.38
C GLY A 800 34.13 2.41 -35.15
N ALA A 801 35.03 2.79 -34.27
CA ALA A 801 36.22 2.02 -33.93
C ALA A 801 36.43 1.90 -32.40
N VAL A 802 36.91 0.74 -31.95
CA VAL A 802 37.23 0.44 -30.55
C VAL A 802 38.66 -0.07 -30.45
N ASP A 803 39.42 0.43 -29.48
CA ASP A 803 40.85 0.17 -29.29
C ASP A 803 41.16 0.07 -27.79
N GLN A 804 42.28 -0.58 -27.43
CA GLN A 804 42.80 -0.75 -26.07
C GLN A 804 41.73 -1.04 -25.01
N VAL A 805 41.02 -2.16 -25.14
CA VAL A 805 40.01 -2.54 -24.13
C VAL A 805 40.69 -3.23 -22.96
N HIS A 806 40.46 -2.74 -21.74
CA HIS A 806 40.96 -3.34 -20.50
C HIS A 806 39.83 -3.64 -19.51
N LEU A 807 39.92 -4.81 -18.87
CA LEU A 807 38.99 -5.24 -17.83
C LEU A 807 39.72 -5.37 -16.49
N TYR A 808 39.09 -4.96 -15.39
CA TYR A 808 39.66 -5.00 -14.05
C TYR A 808 38.66 -5.62 -13.07
N ASP A 809 39.11 -6.58 -12.27
CA ASP A 809 38.40 -7.23 -11.16
C ASP A 809 38.40 -6.38 -9.87
N ARG A 810 38.48 -5.06 -10.02
CA ARG A 810 38.44 -4.07 -8.94
C ARG A 810 38.01 -2.69 -9.42
N ALA A 811 37.66 -1.84 -8.47
CA ALA A 811 37.49 -0.41 -8.72
C ALA A 811 38.86 0.28 -8.88
N LEU A 812 39.08 0.95 -10.00
CA LEU A 812 40.24 1.82 -10.21
C LEU A 812 40.08 3.14 -9.44
N SER A 813 41.17 3.63 -8.87
CA SER A 813 41.23 4.98 -8.29
C SER A 813 41.38 6.07 -9.36
N ASP A 814 41.03 7.31 -9.01
CA ASP A 814 41.17 8.47 -9.92
C ASP A 814 42.61 8.60 -10.48
N ALA A 815 43.62 8.30 -9.66
CA ALA A 815 45.03 8.35 -10.05
C ALA A 815 45.39 7.24 -11.05
N GLU A 816 44.84 6.05 -10.89
CA GLU A 816 45.05 4.93 -11.82
C GLU A 816 44.38 5.20 -13.17
N VAL A 817 43.16 5.75 -13.16
CA VAL A 817 42.46 6.14 -14.39
C VAL A 817 43.23 7.22 -15.15
N SER A 818 43.75 8.24 -14.44
CA SER A 818 44.59 9.27 -15.05
C SER A 818 45.90 8.69 -15.62
N THR A 819 46.49 7.70 -14.95
CA THR A 819 47.69 7.00 -15.42
C THR A 819 47.39 6.17 -16.67
N LEU A 820 46.27 5.45 -16.68
CA LEU A 820 45.82 4.65 -17.82
C LEU A 820 45.70 5.50 -19.08
N TYR A 821 44.95 6.61 -18.99
CA TYR A 821 44.80 7.58 -20.07
C TYR A 821 46.15 8.10 -20.60
N SER A 822 47.04 8.50 -19.69
CA SER A 822 48.35 9.06 -20.05
C SER A 822 49.28 8.04 -20.72
N SER A 823 49.02 6.74 -20.50
CA SER A 823 49.78 5.64 -21.11
C SER A 823 49.29 5.24 -22.51
N GLY A 824 48.16 5.79 -22.96
CA GLY A 824 47.53 5.43 -24.24
C GLY A 824 46.94 4.03 -24.25
N ARG A 825 46.60 3.50 -23.08
CA ARG A 825 45.90 2.23 -22.86
C ARG A 825 44.46 2.50 -22.48
#